data_AF-A0A0V0V8W1-F1
#
_entry.id   AF-A0A0V0V8W1-F1
#
_cell.length_a   1.000
_cell.length_b   1.000
_cell.length_c   1.000
_cell.angle_alpha   90.00
_cell.angle_beta   90.00
_cell.angle_gamma   90.00
#
_symmetry.space_group_name_H-M   'P 1'
#
loop_
_entity.id
_entity.type
_entity.pdbx_description
1 polymer ?
#
loop_
_entity_poly.entity_id
_entity_poly.type
_entity_poly.pdbx_seq_one_letter_code
_entity_poly.pdbx_strand_id
1 'polypeptide(L)'
;MDLDFGSDSELYSLFNRIPRDETELSEFQKSHAEYDGRGIVIAVLDTGIDPSAPGLQVTSQGSPKIIDIVDLTGSGDVDTSTKKRAQDSVLIGLTGRKLLSEKKKKEWTPLHLLATADVARLVENFENKNGMDQTKYSLKTRLDKQDLDSAESLLKAVDEMEEYGPVADCIVFHNGTTWVACLDTTFKGNLSECRLMSSYREKQEYDTLTKQADHGTHVAGIAAAYHPDEPHRNGAAPGAQLISLQIGDHRLKGIETGTALLRAINYCIEHKVHIINYSFAESTHWEDNGKILEAIRDAAFNHDVIYVAAAGNEGPALTTVGCPGGSLDACVGITAYVSPAMRAKLYSLRDRLSPMVYSSDGFCGVSVCAPGAAITCVPRWSRSSYQLFNGTSMSSPNAAGSIACILSGLSDRMAISPTMVKLAIENTAKPLEDIDDGCKLASGRGLLRVTEAFNYLERFASKLERHVHYTVKVGDNDRGIYFRELAEVEQVHLITVNVKPVFSEKAVLSFRVEKCDPLAQMVFHSVQRVPHQSFHLNEDHKEKCSPVYKLMVKCGPRAENFQPIMNLKSITVPLKPIKQELRPMGPRDLFYDGKQTYQLLMTYKFQIEKSCIVTPNVPLLSEHLYESDYCGYMWSIYDINNAYMFSGGSYPDRFSTKLEEGEYSMILQVRHYCKDALEQAKGTLACVNCKLASPIAVDSYESWPSCKNAEKFTSCLLQRGQMKAIYFSFPTIENLPIYASAGSFLCGHLVLSRCELTKTTLPVTFDVKLYTQMDMPKKKKKSLTLVPDVERKISSFSVDELMYRYKIWLMARRGLAASNLLYAELVEQEGGDVVYCTLTRLIYLMKYQMAGYQQEIYNLSVKLLNLIDRNQLIVFFGGNRDLDPDWTKKKNKMEYLKTATLVALFAKGTVILSMIRKNLDQKLADVFVAYGALEFPKVLHDASGMYFGDSTFSTDESSSSNGSSEKEENEMSSVEAQTQEATSEKKNSENAEEPKPDNWYASFKICDVEAILLEMLQLVDMDHPLLIPFCCNYAIYTGRYFWAVALLEKLLKEDPKRKELKALKVSFSQKLLSLKRK
;
A
#
# COMPACT_ATOMS: atom_id res chain seq x y z
N MET A 1 27.69 -26.27 4.19
CA MET A 1 29.16 -26.25 4.33
C MET A 1 29.43 -26.55 5.78
N ASP A 2 29.84 -27.77 6.09
CA ASP A 2 30.36 -28.09 7.42
C ASP A 2 31.77 -27.50 7.50
N LEU A 3 31.90 -26.40 8.23
CA LEU A 3 33.21 -25.80 8.53
C LEU A 3 33.83 -26.62 9.66
N ASP A 4 34.85 -27.40 9.32
CA ASP A 4 35.67 -28.16 10.25
C ASP A 4 36.63 -27.19 10.97
N PHE A 5 36.17 -26.63 12.09
CA PHE A 5 37.02 -25.85 12.98
C PHE A 5 37.88 -26.84 13.78
N GLY A 6 39.12 -27.04 13.33
CA GLY A 6 40.15 -27.76 14.09
C GLY A 6 40.26 -27.25 15.53
N SER A 7 40.96 -28.02 16.39
CA SER A 7 40.99 -28.03 17.86
C SER A 7 41.16 -26.73 18.69
N ASP A 8 40.80 -25.55 18.19
CA ASP A 8 40.57 -24.34 18.96
C ASP A 8 39.23 -24.44 19.72
N SER A 9 39.27 -25.11 20.87
CA SER A 9 38.12 -25.29 21.78
C SER A 9 37.44 -23.96 22.18
N GLU A 10 38.19 -22.85 22.20
CA GLU A 10 37.64 -21.53 22.50
C GLU A 10 36.72 -20.98 21.40
N LEU A 11 37.06 -21.15 20.12
CA LEU A 11 36.22 -20.68 19.00
C LEU A 11 34.88 -21.44 19.02
N TYR A 12 34.94 -22.76 19.10
CA TYR A 12 33.76 -23.62 19.16
C TYR A 12 32.88 -23.30 20.37
N SER A 13 33.47 -22.90 21.50
CA SER A 13 32.74 -22.48 22.71
C SER A 13 32.07 -21.11 22.57
N LEU A 14 32.69 -20.15 21.87
CA LEU A 14 32.15 -18.80 21.68
C LEU A 14 30.99 -18.79 20.69
N PHE A 15 31.05 -19.62 19.64
CA PHE A 15 30.02 -19.74 18.62
C PHE A 15 28.77 -20.51 19.07
N ASN A 16 28.85 -21.28 20.16
CA ASN A 16 27.73 -22.10 20.65
C ASN A 16 27.08 -21.60 21.94
N ARG A 17 27.52 -20.47 22.51
CA ARG A 17 27.10 -20.02 23.84
C ARG A 17 26.35 -18.70 23.80
N ILE A 18 25.20 -18.64 24.48
CA ILE A 18 24.52 -17.36 24.76
C ILE A 18 25.34 -16.61 25.83
N PRO A 19 25.68 -15.33 25.61
CA PRO A 19 26.51 -14.55 26.54
C PRO A 19 25.79 -14.35 27.87
N ARG A 20 26.31 -15.01 28.91
CA ARG A 20 25.78 -15.01 30.28
C ARG A 20 26.86 -14.76 31.34
N ASP A 21 28.13 -14.79 30.93
CA ASP A 21 29.25 -14.59 31.87
C ASP A 21 29.50 -13.10 32.09
N GLU A 22 29.33 -12.29 31.06
CA GLU A 22 29.48 -10.84 31.10
C GLU A 22 28.55 -10.18 32.12
N THR A 23 27.36 -10.73 32.32
CA THR A 23 26.36 -10.24 33.29
C THR A 23 26.40 -10.97 34.64
N GLU A 24 27.39 -11.85 34.86
CA GLU A 24 27.55 -12.71 36.05
C GLU A 24 26.43 -13.75 36.24
N LEU A 25 25.56 -13.90 35.24
CA LEU A 25 24.38 -14.76 35.31
C LEU A 25 24.75 -16.24 35.44
N SER A 26 25.79 -16.70 34.74
CA SER A 26 26.25 -18.10 34.86
C SER A 26 26.73 -18.45 36.27
N GLU A 27 27.40 -17.51 36.96
CA GLU A 27 27.89 -17.73 38.32
C GLU A 27 26.74 -17.65 39.34
N PHE A 28 25.81 -16.71 39.13
CA PHE A 28 24.59 -16.61 39.91
C PHE A 28 23.75 -17.89 39.84
N GLN A 29 23.55 -18.46 38.65
CA GLN A 29 22.80 -19.71 38.46
C GLN A 29 23.55 -20.94 39.01
N LYS A 30 24.88 -20.93 39.06
CA LYS A 30 25.64 -22.00 39.74
C LYS A 30 25.45 -21.97 41.25
N SER A 31 25.40 -20.79 41.85
CA SER A 31 25.16 -20.61 43.29
C SER A 31 23.68 -20.76 43.66
N HIS A 32 22.77 -20.47 42.72
CA HIS A 32 21.33 -20.54 42.91
C HIS A 32 20.65 -21.22 41.72
N ALA A 33 20.77 -22.55 41.65
CA ALA A 33 20.23 -23.35 40.53
C ALA A 33 18.72 -23.17 40.32
N GLU A 34 17.99 -22.81 41.38
CA GLU A 34 16.54 -22.61 41.34
C GLU A 34 16.14 -21.21 40.83
N TYR A 35 17.08 -20.27 40.68
CA TYR A 35 16.81 -18.87 40.32
C TYR A 35 17.00 -18.66 38.82
N ASP A 36 16.29 -19.47 38.04
CA ASP A 36 16.40 -19.58 36.58
C ASP A 36 15.27 -18.87 35.82
N GLY A 37 14.48 -18.03 36.50
CA GLY A 37 13.31 -17.34 35.93
C GLY A 37 11.98 -18.02 36.19
N ARG A 38 11.93 -19.14 36.93
CA ARG A 38 10.69 -19.86 37.22
C ARG A 38 9.62 -18.99 37.89
N GLY A 39 8.38 -19.14 37.40
CA GLY A 39 7.23 -18.35 37.84
C GLY A 39 7.26 -16.88 37.40
N ILE A 40 8.18 -16.50 36.49
CA ILE A 40 8.18 -15.20 35.82
C ILE A 40 7.62 -15.37 34.40
N VAL A 41 6.80 -14.42 33.99
CA VAL A 41 6.23 -14.34 32.65
C VAL A 41 6.82 -13.13 31.95
N ILE A 42 7.45 -13.36 30.81
CA ILE A 42 8.03 -12.33 29.94
C ILE A 42 7.14 -12.21 28.70
N ALA A 43 6.57 -11.02 28.45
CA ALA A 43 5.95 -10.72 27.18
C ALA A 43 7.00 -10.20 26.20
N VAL A 44 7.07 -10.82 25.03
CA VAL A 44 7.97 -10.41 23.94
C VAL A 44 7.13 -9.63 22.93
N LEU A 45 7.27 -8.30 22.95
CA LEU A 45 6.68 -7.40 21.97
C LEU A 45 7.61 -7.32 20.77
N ASP A 46 7.27 -8.07 19.72
CA ASP A 46 8.13 -8.18 18.54
C ASP A 46 7.31 -8.52 17.27
N THR A 47 7.93 -9.14 16.29
CA THR A 47 7.39 -9.61 15.02
C THR A 47 6.65 -10.96 15.11
N GLY A 48 6.55 -11.54 16.31
CA GLY A 48 6.01 -12.88 16.55
C GLY A 48 7.10 -13.92 16.86
N ILE A 49 6.71 -14.99 17.55
CA ILE A 49 7.59 -16.11 17.93
C ILE A 49 7.10 -17.40 17.25
N ASP A 50 8.03 -18.16 16.67
CA ASP A 50 7.78 -19.51 16.17
C ASP A 50 7.91 -20.52 17.32
N PRO A 51 6.82 -21.13 17.80
CA PRO A 51 6.86 -22.11 18.89
C PRO A 51 7.56 -23.43 18.51
N SER A 52 7.82 -23.66 17.22
CA SER A 52 8.55 -24.85 16.74
C SER A 52 10.08 -24.72 16.83
N ALA A 53 10.58 -23.51 17.11
CA ALA A 53 12.00 -23.23 17.19
C ALA A 53 12.64 -23.99 18.37
N PRO A 54 13.84 -24.58 18.19
CA PRO A 54 14.47 -25.39 19.23
C PRO A 54 14.62 -24.64 20.56
N GLY A 55 14.25 -25.27 21.66
CA GLY A 55 14.39 -24.71 23.01
C GLY A 55 13.21 -23.83 23.47
N LEU A 56 12.21 -23.63 22.60
CA LEU A 56 11.00 -22.87 22.92
C LEU A 56 9.77 -23.76 23.22
N GLN A 57 9.98 -25.05 23.52
CA GLN A 57 8.89 -26.00 23.79
C GLN A 57 8.46 -25.98 25.26
N VAL A 58 9.43 -26.19 26.17
CA VAL A 58 9.17 -26.33 27.61
C VAL A 58 10.14 -25.48 28.43
N THR A 59 9.72 -25.14 29.64
CA THR A 59 10.57 -24.56 30.68
C THR A 59 11.45 -25.61 31.33
N SER A 60 12.42 -25.19 32.14
CA SER A 60 13.19 -26.09 33.02
C SER A 60 12.34 -26.93 33.98
N GLN A 61 11.11 -26.50 34.26
CA GLN A 61 10.11 -27.20 35.09
C GLN A 61 9.18 -28.13 34.27
N GLY A 62 9.39 -28.23 32.96
CA GLY A 62 8.54 -29.04 32.06
C GLY A 62 7.19 -28.41 31.69
N SER A 63 6.87 -27.22 32.21
CA SER A 63 5.68 -26.46 31.81
C SER A 63 5.84 -25.87 30.41
N PRO A 64 4.75 -25.59 29.66
CA PRO A 64 4.83 -24.96 28.33
C PRO A 64 5.60 -23.65 28.37
N LYS A 65 6.57 -23.49 27.46
CA LYS A 65 7.43 -22.30 27.40
C LYS A 65 6.67 -21.08 26.92
N ILE A 66 5.95 -21.19 25.81
CA ILE A 66 5.12 -20.11 25.25
C ILE A 66 3.69 -20.38 25.67
N ILE A 67 3.13 -19.54 26.54
CA ILE A 67 1.77 -19.73 27.05
C ILE A 67 0.71 -19.13 26.14
N ASP A 68 1.08 -18.14 25.32
CA ASP A 68 0.17 -17.54 24.35
C ASP A 68 0.89 -16.86 23.18
N ILE A 69 0.18 -16.73 22.05
CA ILE A 69 0.63 -16.08 20.81
C ILE A 69 -0.51 -15.23 20.26
N VAL A 70 -0.31 -13.92 20.17
CA VAL A 70 -1.37 -12.97 19.79
C VAL A 70 -0.85 -11.97 18.75
N ASP A 71 -1.60 -11.83 17.66
CA ASP A 71 -1.44 -10.70 16.73
C ASP A 71 -2.25 -9.49 17.21
N LEU A 72 -1.55 -8.43 17.59
CA LEU A 72 -2.14 -7.20 18.08
C LEU A 72 -2.28 -6.14 16.99
N THR A 73 -1.67 -6.35 15.82
CA THR A 73 -1.72 -5.45 14.66
C THR A 73 -3.08 -5.49 13.96
N GLY A 74 -3.76 -6.64 14.05
CA GLY A 74 -4.95 -6.94 13.27
C GLY A 74 -4.65 -7.16 11.79
N SER A 75 -3.40 -7.47 11.44
CA SER A 75 -3.05 -7.88 10.08
C SER A 75 -3.55 -9.30 9.78
N GLY A 76 -3.65 -10.16 10.80
CA GLY A 76 -4.26 -11.49 10.74
C GLY A 76 -5.78 -11.54 11.00
N ASP A 77 -6.46 -10.39 11.14
CA ASP A 77 -7.91 -10.36 11.39
C ASP A 77 -8.69 -10.89 10.17
N VAL A 78 -9.66 -11.78 10.43
CA VAL A 78 -10.58 -12.31 9.42
C VAL A 78 -12.02 -12.00 9.83
N ASP A 79 -12.78 -11.36 8.94
CA ASP A 79 -14.20 -11.11 9.16
C ASP A 79 -15.01 -12.41 9.03
N THR A 80 -15.53 -12.89 10.16
CA THR A 80 -16.33 -14.11 10.29
C THR A 80 -17.81 -13.82 10.57
N SER A 81 -18.28 -12.59 10.32
CA SER A 81 -19.65 -12.16 10.62
C SER A 81 -20.72 -12.86 9.78
N THR A 82 -20.38 -13.36 8.58
CA THR A 82 -21.34 -14.01 7.69
C THR A 82 -21.67 -15.43 8.15
N LYS A 83 -22.90 -15.66 8.60
CA LYS A 83 -23.40 -16.97 9.03
C LYS A 83 -24.03 -17.72 7.85
N LYS A 84 -23.60 -18.97 7.62
CA LYS A 84 -24.21 -19.88 6.64
C LYS A 84 -24.48 -21.25 7.27
N ARG A 85 -25.55 -21.91 6.83
CA ARG A 85 -25.86 -23.30 7.18
C ARG A 85 -25.50 -24.20 6.01
N ALA A 86 -24.81 -25.31 6.26
CA ALA A 86 -24.54 -26.30 5.23
C ALA A 86 -25.86 -26.92 4.72
N GLN A 87 -25.97 -27.14 3.41
CA GLN A 87 -27.06 -27.86 2.76
C GLN A 87 -26.46 -29.06 2.04
N ASP A 88 -26.98 -30.26 2.28
CA ASP A 88 -26.48 -31.52 1.70
C ASP A 88 -24.95 -31.74 1.88
N SER A 89 -24.41 -31.38 3.05
CA SER A 89 -22.96 -31.43 3.36
C SER A 89 -22.09 -30.54 2.46
N VAL A 90 -22.69 -29.58 1.74
CA VAL A 90 -22.01 -28.57 0.92
C VAL A 90 -22.18 -27.20 1.57
N LEU A 91 -21.08 -26.47 1.68
CA LEU A 91 -21.08 -25.07 2.09
C LEU A 91 -20.60 -24.21 0.92
N ILE A 92 -21.36 -23.18 0.57
CA ILE A 92 -20.95 -22.25 -0.50
C ILE A 92 -20.21 -21.09 0.15
N GLY A 93 -18.92 -20.92 -0.14
CA GLY A 93 -18.10 -19.81 0.34
C GLY A 93 -18.59 -18.44 -0.13
N LEU A 94 -17.99 -17.35 0.36
CA LEU A 94 -18.36 -15.98 -0.05
C LEU A 94 -18.07 -15.71 -1.53
N THR A 95 -17.09 -16.42 -2.09
CA THR A 95 -16.70 -16.37 -3.50
C THR A 95 -17.62 -17.18 -4.42
N GLY A 96 -18.63 -17.88 -3.88
CA GLY A 96 -19.48 -18.82 -4.62
C GLY A 96 -18.84 -20.21 -4.81
N ARG A 97 -17.62 -20.44 -4.30
CA ARG A 97 -16.97 -21.76 -4.34
C ARG A 97 -17.72 -22.77 -3.48
N LYS A 98 -17.97 -23.97 -4.02
CA LYS A 98 -18.49 -25.11 -3.25
C LYS A 98 -17.36 -25.71 -2.41
N LEU A 99 -17.54 -25.74 -1.11
CA LEU A 99 -16.69 -26.40 -0.14
C LEU A 99 -17.30 -27.78 0.12
N LEU A 100 -16.53 -28.83 -0.18
CA LEU A 100 -16.98 -30.22 -0.29
C LEU A 100 -16.13 -31.12 0.62
N SER A 101 -16.67 -32.27 1.05
CA SER A 101 -15.92 -33.28 1.80
C SER A 101 -15.25 -34.35 0.93
N GLU A 102 -15.29 -34.22 -0.40
CA GLU A 102 -14.81 -35.26 -1.33
C GLU A 102 -13.66 -34.81 -2.24
N LYS A 103 -12.78 -35.78 -2.53
CA LYS A 103 -11.52 -35.61 -3.23
C LYS A 103 -11.67 -35.06 -4.65
N LYS A 104 -11.05 -33.92 -4.91
CA LYS A 104 -10.53 -33.56 -6.23
C LYS A 104 -9.07 -33.08 -6.13
N LYS A 105 -8.14 -33.94 -6.56
CA LYS A 105 -6.75 -33.54 -6.76
C LYS A 105 -6.64 -32.66 -8.00
N LYS A 106 -6.11 -31.44 -7.81
CA LYS A 106 -5.48 -30.67 -8.88
C LYS A 106 -4.11 -30.23 -8.39
N GLU A 107 -3.05 -30.68 -9.06
CA GLU A 107 -1.68 -30.27 -8.76
C GLU A 107 -1.43 -28.89 -9.33
N TRP A 108 -0.86 -27.99 -8.52
CA TRP A 108 -0.21 -26.77 -8.97
C TRP A 108 1.29 -27.05 -8.89
N THR A 109 1.88 -27.37 -10.04
CA THR A 109 3.34 -27.33 -10.22
C THR A 109 3.72 -25.94 -10.74
N PRO A 110 4.95 -25.46 -10.48
CA PRO A 110 5.49 -24.22 -11.05
C PRO A 110 5.81 -24.43 -12.54
N LEU A 111 4.77 -24.70 -13.34
CA LEU A 111 4.83 -24.87 -14.79
C LEU A 111 5.20 -23.56 -15.51
N HIS A 112 5.14 -22.42 -14.82
CA HIS A 112 5.45 -21.11 -15.39
C HIS A 112 6.93 -21.00 -15.78
N LEU A 113 7.87 -21.47 -14.93
CA LEU A 113 9.31 -21.43 -15.22
C LEU A 113 9.67 -22.25 -16.48
N LEU A 114 9.08 -23.42 -16.65
CA LEU A 114 9.25 -24.24 -17.86
C LEU A 114 8.60 -23.58 -19.08
N ALA A 115 7.42 -22.97 -18.91
CA ALA A 115 6.74 -22.25 -19.97
C ALA A 115 7.53 -21.01 -20.44
N THR A 116 8.22 -20.30 -19.55
CA THR A 116 9.09 -19.16 -19.87
C THR A 116 10.25 -19.60 -20.76
N ALA A 117 10.93 -20.70 -20.43
CA ALA A 117 12.01 -21.26 -21.25
C ALA A 117 11.51 -21.72 -22.64
N ASP A 118 10.34 -22.37 -22.70
CA ASP A 118 9.76 -22.84 -23.97
C ASP A 118 9.38 -21.68 -24.89
N VAL A 119 8.76 -20.61 -24.35
CA VAL A 119 8.37 -19.43 -25.13
C VAL A 119 9.61 -18.70 -25.65
N ALA A 120 10.65 -18.53 -24.83
CA ALA A 120 11.92 -17.95 -25.27
C ALA A 120 12.51 -18.72 -26.47
N ARG A 121 12.50 -20.07 -26.41
CA ARG A 121 12.97 -20.91 -27.53
C ARG A 121 12.10 -20.77 -28.79
N LEU A 122 10.78 -20.63 -28.65
CA LEU A 122 9.87 -20.42 -29.77
C LEU A 122 10.09 -19.05 -30.44
N VAL A 123 10.35 -18.01 -29.65
CA VAL A 123 10.71 -16.67 -30.15
C VAL A 123 12.01 -16.73 -30.95
N GLU A 124 13.05 -17.35 -30.39
CA GLU A 124 14.35 -17.50 -31.06
C GLU A 124 14.23 -18.29 -32.38
N ASN A 125 13.52 -19.43 -32.36
CA ASN A 125 13.27 -20.22 -33.56
C ASN A 125 12.48 -19.45 -34.63
N PHE A 126 11.53 -18.61 -34.23
CA PHE A 126 10.74 -17.79 -35.14
C PHE A 126 11.61 -16.72 -35.82
N GLU A 127 12.47 -16.04 -35.06
CA GLU A 127 13.38 -15.01 -35.56
C GLU A 127 14.46 -15.59 -36.47
N ASN A 128 14.99 -16.78 -36.13
CA ASN A 128 15.94 -17.52 -36.97
C ASN A 128 15.34 -17.94 -38.32
N LYS A 129 14.03 -18.26 -38.36
CA LYS A 129 13.34 -18.73 -39.57
C LYS A 129 12.89 -17.58 -40.48
N ASN A 130 12.42 -16.48 -39.92
CA ASN A 130 11.78 -15.39 -40.68
C ASN A 130 12.66 -14.13 -40.80
N GLY A 131 13.81 -14.06 -40.11
CA GLY A 131 14.68 -12.89 -40.02
C GLY A 131 14.13 -11.79 -39.10
N MET A 132 14.98 -10.86 -38.66
CA MET A 132 14.58 -9.78 -37.72
C MET A 132 13.84 -8.60 -38.37
N ASP A 133 13.84 -8.51 -39.70
CA ASP A 133 13.25 -7.39 -40.44
C ASP A 133 11.72 -7.54 -40.57
N GLN A 134 11.00 -6.95 -39.62
CA GLN A 134 9.54 -7.02 -39.53
C GLN A 134 8.81 -6.40 -40.73
N THR A 135 9.49 -5.55 -41.52
CA THR A 135 8.88 -4.89 -42.70
C THR A 135 8.57 -5.86 -43.83
N LYS A 136 9.18 -7.05 -43.83
CA LYS A 136 9.00 -8.11 -44.83
C LYS A 136 7.97 -9.17 -44.41
N TYR A 137 7.39 -9.04 -43.22
CA TYR A 137 6.46 -10.05 -42.71
C TYR A 137 5.10 -9.97 -43.41
N SER A 138 4.59 -11.13 -43.84
CA SER A 138 3.17 -11.25 -44.21
C SER A 138 2.28 -10.94 -43.00
N LEU A 139 1.01 -10.57 -43.21
CA LEU A 139 0.08 -10.33 -42.09
C LEU A 139 0.04 -11.54 -41.13
N LYS A 140 -0.01 -12.75 -41.68
CA LYS A 140 0.01 -13.99 -40.89
C LYS A 140 1.25 -14.06 -40.00
N THR A 141 2.42 -13.80 -40.58
CA THR A 141 3.70 -13.78 -39.85
C THR A 141 3.72 -12.70 -38.76
N ARG A 142 3.18 -11.50 -39.03
CA ARG A 142 3.06 -10.42 -38.02
C ARG A 142 2.18 -10.83 -36.84
N LEU A 143 1.05 -11.48 -37.11
CA LEU A 143 0.11 -11.92 -36.08
C LEU A 143 0.64 -13.09 -35.26
N ASP A 144 1.39 -14.01 -35.89
CA ASP A 144 2.04 -15.12 -35.19
C ASP A 144 3.17 -14.61 -34.26
N LYS A 145 3.94 -13.61 -34.70
CA LYS A 145 4.92 -12.90 -33.85
C LYS A 145 4.23 -12.17 -32.69
N GLN A 146 3.12 -11.47 -32.97
CA GLN A 146 2.34 -10.77 -31.94
C GLN A 146 1.83 -11.71 -30.83
N ASP A 147 1.40 -12.93 -31.17
CA ASP A 147 0.98 -13.94 -30.19
C ASP A 147 2.15 -14.43 -29.33
N LEU A 148 3.32 -14.68 -29.93
CA LEU A 148 4.54 -15.04 -29.22
C LEU A 148 5.03 -13.91 -28.29
N ASP A 149 5.07 -12.68 -28.77
CA ASP A 149 5.47 -11.52 -27.96
C ASP A 149 4.49 -11.28 -26.79
N SER A 150 3.19 -11.51 -27.03
CA SER A 150 2.17 -11.46 -25.98
C SER A 150 2.37 -12.58 -24.95
N ALA A 151 2.78 -13.78 -25.39
CA ALA A 151 3.09 -14.89 -24.50
C ALA A 151 4.30 -14.58 -23.61
N GLU A 152 5.37 -14.03 -24.19
CA GLU A 152 6.56 -13.63 -23.45
C GLU A 152 6.25 -12.53 -22.44
N SER A 153 5.51 -11.49 -22.86
CA SER A 153 5.12 -10.39 -21.98
C SER A 153 4.23 -10.85 -20.81
N LEU A 154 3.28 -11.78 -21.06
CA LEU A 154 2.42 -12.32 -20.01
C LEU A 154 3.23 -13.15 -19.00
N LEU A 155 4.19 -13.94 -19.46
CA LEU A 155 5.05 -14.74 -18.58
C LEU A 155 5.99 -13.87 -17.75
N LYS A 156 6.62 -12.83 -18.35
CA LYS A 156 7.41 -11.84 -17.60
C LYS A 156 6.58 -11.12 -16.55
N ALA A 157 5.35 -10.73 -16.89
CA ALA A 157 4.44 -10.10 -15.93
C ALA A 157 4.05 -11.04 -14.77
N VAL A 158 4.02 -12.35 -15.00
CA VAL A 158 3.81 -13.35 -13.94
C VAL A 158 5.05 -13.50 -13.04
N ASP A 159 6.25 -13.46 -13.62
CA ASP A 159 7.50 -13.48 -12.86
C ASP A 159 7.72 -12.19 -12.03
N GLU A 160 7.18 -11.06 -12.48
CA GLU A 160 7.25 -9.75 -11.80
C GLU A 160 6.11 -9.51 -10.79
N MET A 161 5.07 -10.36 -10.75
CA MET A 161 3.98 -10.20 -9.78
C MET A 161 4.47 -10.49 -8.36
N GLU A 162 4.35 -9.51 -7.47
CA GLU A 162 4.51 -9.74 -6.03
C GLU A 162 3.53 -10.84 -5.57
N GLU A 163 4.06 -11.89 -4.93
CA GLU A 163 3.28 -13.02 -4.41
C GLU A 163 2.39 -12.58 -3.23
N TYR A 164 1.30 -11.85 -3.50
CA TYR A 164 0.16 -11.86 -2.60
C TYR A 164 -0.39 -13.28 -2.66
N GLY A 165 -0.01 -14.12 -1.70
CA GLY A 165 -0.33 -15.54 -1.65
C GLY A 165 -1.82 -15.85 -1.84
N PRO A 166 -2.17 -17.12 -2.09
CA PRO A 166 -3.55 -17.50 -2.38
C PRO A 166 -4.51 -17.15 -1.23
N VAL A 167 -5.69 -16.63 -1.58
CA VAL A 167 -6.77 -16.38 -0.59
C VAL A 167 -7.45 -17.71 -0.25
N ALA A 168 -7.36 -18.11 1.02
CA ALA A 168 -8.03 -19.29 1.57
C ALA A 168 -9.44 -18.97 2.07
N ASP A 169 -10.34 -19.96 2.03
CA ASP A 169 -11.63 -19.89 2.72
C ASP A 169 -11.43 -20.26 4.19
N CYS A 170 -11.98 -19.45 5.12
CA CYS A 170 -11.91 -19.69 6.57
C CYS A 170 -13.31 -19.90 7.14
N ILE A 171 -13.49 -20.95 7.94
CA ILE A 171 -14.75 -21.27 8.61
C ILE A 171 -14.50 -21.35 10.11
N VAL A 172 -15.34 -20.69 10.89
CA VAL A 172 -15.33 -20.75 12.35
C VAL A 172 -16.67 -21.27 12.84
N PHE A 173 -16.65 -22.28 13.72
CA PHE A 173 -17.85 -22.87 14.31
C PHE A 173 -17.60 -23.32 15.74
N HIS A 174 -18.65 -23.36 16.55
CA HIS A 174 -18.58 -23.88 17.90
C HIS A 174 -18.90 -25.38 17.88
N ASN A 175 -17.99 -26.22 18.37
CA ASN A 175 -18.15 -27.68 18.33
C ASN A 175 -18.90 -28.26 19.54
N GLY A 176 -19.37 -27.40 20.45
CA GLY A 176 -20.03 -27.77 21.72
C GLY A 176 -19.15 -27.54 22.94
N THR A 177 -17.82 -27.50 22.79
CA THR A 177 -16.88 -27.24 23.90
C THR A 177 -16.07 -25.95 23.70
N THR A 178 -15.62 -25.67 22.48
CA THR A 178 -14.81 -24.49 22.17
C THR A 178 -15.09 -24.02 20.74
N TRP A 179 -14.62 -22.83 20.41
CA TRP A 179 -14.59 -22.33 19.03
C TRP A 179 -13.44 -22.97 18.26
N VAL A 180 -13.75 -23.41 17.05
CA VAL A 180 -12.82 -24.09 16.16
C VAL A 180 -12.80 -23.37 14.81
N ALA A 181 -11.60 -23.14 14.29
CA ALA A 181 -11.36 -22.61 12.97
C ALA A 181 -10.86 -23.71 12.02
N CYS A 182 -11.35 -23.69 10.79
CA CYS A 182 -10.87 -24.52 9.69
C CYS A 182 -10.50 -23.60 8.52
N LEU A 183 -9.23 -23.59 8.15
CA LEU A 183 -8.73 -22.85 7.01
C LEU A 183 -8.54 -23.82 5.85
N ASP A 184 -9.07 -23.50 4.67
CA ASP A 184 -8.89 -24.30 3.45
C ASP A 184 -7.46 -24.19 2.91
N THR A 185 -6.52 -24.91 3.54
CA THR A 185 -5.12 -25.01 3.11
C THR A 185 -4.97 -25.78 1.79
N THR A 186 -6.01 -26.47 1.33
CA THR A 186 -6.01 -27.14 0.03
C THR A 186 -6.27 -26.17 -1.14
N PHE A 187 -6.87 -25.01 -0.85
CA PHE A 187 -7.38 -24.02 -1.81
C PHE A 187 -8.34 -24.60 -2.86
N LYS A 188 -8.94 -25.76 -2.56
CA LYS A 188 -9.82 -26.54 -3.44
C LYS A 188 -11.21 -26.74 -2.84
N GLY A 189 -11.44 -26.20 -1.64
CA GLY A 189 -12.65 -26.38 -0.87
C GLY A 189 -12.73 -27.71 -0.14
N ASN A 190 -11.61 -28.45 0.02
CA ASN A 190 -11.61 -29.73 0.72
C ASN A 190 -11.29 -29.55 2.20
N LEU A 191 -12.31 -29.23 2.97
CA LEU A 191 -12.19 -28.94 4.40
C LEU A 191 -11.81 -30.17 5.25
N SER A 192 -12.02 -31.39 4.72
CA SER A 192 -11.72 -32.63 5.46
C SER A 192 -10.22 -32.94 5.57
N GLU A 193 -9.41 -32.41 4.66
CA GLU A 193 -7.94 -32.52 4.68
C GLU A 193 -7.29 -31.39 5.48
N CYS A 194 -8.08 -30.41 5.91
CA CYS A 194 -7.59 -29.24 6.61
C CYS A 194 -7.55 -29.51 8.12
N ARG A 195 -6.51 -29.00 8.78
CA ARG A 195 -6.37 -29.11 10.24
C ARG A 195 -7.37 -28.18 10.92
N LEU A 196 -8.09 -28.74 11.90
CA LEU A 196 -8.94 -27.95 12.79
C LEU A 196 -8.09 -27.32 13.88
N MET A 197 -8.19 -26.00 14.02
CA MET A 197 -7.41 -25.20 14.96
C MET A 197 -8.34 -24.62 16.03
N SER A 198 -7.89 -24.57 17.27
CA SER A 198 -8.58 -23.90 18.38
C SER A 198 -7.70 -22.75 18.90
N SER A 199 -8.17 -22.04 19.93
CA SER A 199 -7.34 -21.03 20.61
C SER A 199 -6.00 -21.63 21.06
N TYR A 200 -4.89 -20.98 20.69
CA TYR A 200 -3.54 -21.43 21.07
C TYR A 200 -3.40 -21.49 22.59
N ARG A 201 -3.90 -20.47 23.31
CA ARG A 201 -3.92 -20.44 24.78
C ARG A 201 -4.54 -21.69 25.39
N GLU A 202 -5.60 -22.24 24.79
CA GLU A 202 -6.33 -23.39 25.33
C GLU A 202 -5.65 -24.72 25.04
N LYS A 203 -5.13 -24.91 23.81
CA LYS A 203 -4.65 -26.21 23.34
C LYS A 203 -3.16 -26.30 23.02
N GLN A 204 -2.47 -25.17 22.93
CA GLN A 204 -1.05 -25.08 22.56
C GLN A 204 -0.76 -25.73 21.20
N GLU A 205 -1.75 -25.73 20.31
CA GLU A 205 -1.65 -26.26 18.95
C GLU A 205 -1.41 -25.12 17.96
N TYR A 206 -0.43 -25.31 17.06
CA TYR A 206 -0.09 -24.34 16.02
C TYR A 206 0.13 -25.05 14.67
N ASP A 207 0.05 -24.26 13.60
CA ASP A 207 0.36 -24.65 12.22
C ASP A 207 0.99 -23.44 11.50
N THR A 208 1.67 -23.66 10.38
CA THR A 208 2.43 -22.62 9.67
C THR A 208 1.80 -22.32 8.32
N LEU A 209 1.26 -21.10 8.18
CA LEU A 209 0.61 -20.63 6.95
C LEU A 209 1.46 -19.61 6.18
N THR A 210 2.28 -18.87 6.90
CA THR A 210 3.17 -17.83 6.37
C THR A 210 4.55 -17.96 7.01
N LYS A 211 5.57 -17.41 6.35
CA LYS A 211 6.86 -17.20 7.00
C LYS A 211 6.66 -16.07 8.03
N GLN A 212 6.76 -16.39 9.31
CA GLN A 212 6.88 -15.36 10.36
C GLN A 212 8.24 -14.66 10.21
N ALA A 213 8.48 -13.53 10.88
CA ALA A 213 9.83 -12.97 10.90
C ALA A 213 10.72 -13.76 11.88
N ASP A 214 12.02 -13.80 11.63
CA ASP A 214 13.00 -14.51 12.45
C ASP A 214 13.39 -13.76 13.73
N HIS A 215 13.31 -12.43 13.71
CA HIS A 215 13.70 -11.54 14.79
C HIS A 215 13.07 -11.88 16.15
N GLY A 216 11.74 -11.98 16.23
CA GLY A 216 11.06 -12.22 17.52
C GLY A 216 11.37 -13.59 18.12
N THR A 217 11.61 -14.60 17.28
CA THR A 217 12.04 -15.93 17.72
C THR A 217 13.46 -15.92 18.27
N HIS A 218 14.36 -15.17 17.63
CA HIS A 218 15.73 -14.98 18.13
C HIS A 218 15.74 -14.27 19.48
N VAL A 219 14.97 -13.18 19.61
CA VAL A 219 14.77 -12.43 20.86
C VAL A 219 14.26 -13.34 21.98
N ALA A 220 13.24 -14.16 21.70
CA ALA A 220 12.71 -15.15 22.64
C ALA A 220 13.76 -16.19 23.07
N GLY A 221 14.59 -16.62 22.11
CA GLY A 221 15.69 -17.54 22.35
C GLY A 221 16.71 -17.00 23.35
N ILE A 222 17.12 -15.74 23.19
CA ILE A 222 18.04 -15.06 24.13
C ILE A 222 17.40 -14.95 25.52
N ALA A 223 16.13 -14.56 25.58
CA ALA A 223 15.45 -14.33 26.84
C ALA A 223 15.29 -15.62 27.66
N ALA A 224 14.81 -16.71 27.05
CA ALA A 224 14.30 -17.85 27.82
C ALA A 224 14.39 -19.25 27.18
N ALA A 225 15.15 -19.47 26.09
CA ALA A 225 15.28 -20.82 25.52
C ALA A 225 15.82 -21.83 26.55
N TYR A 226 15.32 -23.06 26.49
CA TYR A 226 15.74 -24.16 27.36
C TYR A 226 16.15 -25.40 26.54
N HIS A 227 17.42 -25.77 26.66
CA HIS A 227 18.07 -26.90 26.03
C HIS A 227 18.62 -27.84 27.12
N PRO A 228 17.87 -28.90 27.51
CA PRO A 228 18.30 -29.80 28.58
C PRO A 228 19.61 -30.53 28.24
N ASP A 229 19.78 -30.94 26.99
CA ASP A 229 20.97 -31.68 26.53
C ASP A 229 22.16 -30.76 26.22
N GLU A 230 21.90 -29.47 25.97
CA GLU A 230 22.92 -28.46 25.63
C GLU A 230 22.77 -27.19 26.49
N PRO A 231 23.00 -27.23 27.83
CA PRO A 231 22.70 -26.11 28.72
C PRO A 231 23.46 -24.81 28.42
N HIS A 232 24.56 -24.90 27.67
CA HIS A 232 25.33 -23.75 27.20
C HIS A 232 24.55 -22.88 26.19
N ARG A 233 23.55 -23.46 25.50
CA ARG A 233 22.62 -22.79 24.58
C ARG A 233 21.37 -22.22 25.25
N ASN A 234 21.18 -22.44 26.56
CA ASN A 234 20.06 -21.85 27.28
C ASN A 234 20.07 -20.33 27.15
N GLY A 235 18.88 -19.76 26.98
CA GLY A 235 18.64 -18.34 27.17
C GLY A 235 18.97 -17.91 28.60
N ALA A 236 18.85 -16.61 28.86
CA ALA A 236 19.16 -16.05 30.17
C ALA A 236 18.27 -16.67 31.29
N ALA A 237 16.96 -16.82 31.03
CA ALA A 237 15.97 -17.35 31.98
C ALA A 237 15.25 -18.62 31.47
N PRO A 238 15.90 -19.80 31.48
CA PRO A 238 15.30 -21.04 30.96
C PRO A 238 14.07 -21.52 31.76
N GLY A 239 13.84 -21.02 32.97
CA GLY A 239 12.63 -21.28 33.77
C GLY A 239 11.46 -20.35 33.49
N ALA A 240 11.68 -19.21 32.83
CA ALA A 240 10.62 -18.23 32.54
C ALA A 240 9.65 -18.71 31.45
N GLN A 241 8.40 -18.27 31.53
CA GLN A 241 7.39 -18.47 30.49
C GLN A 241 7.27 -17.23 29.60
N LEU A 242 6.88 -17.42 28.34
CA LEU A 242 6.81 -16.38 27.32
C LEU A 242 5.39 -16.16 26.82
N ILE A 243 5.04 -14.90 26.57
CA ILE A 243 3.89 -14.51 25.76
C ILE A 243 4.42 -13.85 24.48
N SER A 244 4.04 -14.36 23.31
CA SER A 244 4.37 -13.74 22.03
C SER A 244 3.31 -12.70 21.68
N LEU A 245 3.70 -11.43 21.65
CA LEU A 245 2.83 -10.32 21.29
C LEU A 245 3.35 -9.67 20.02
N GLN A 246 2.71 -9.99 18.90
CA GLN A 246 3.11 -9.43 17.61
C GLN A 246 2.61 -7.99 17.49
N ILE A 247 3.57 -7.07 17.35
CA ILE A 247 3.35 -5.64 17.15
C ILE A 247 3.76 -5.14 15.76
N GLY A 248 4.62 -5.90 15.07
CA GLY A 248 5.04 -5.62 13.70
C GLY A 248 3.96 -5.99 12.68
N ASP A 249 3.40 -4.99 12.00
CA ASP A 249 2.29 -5.17 11.06
C ASP A 249 2.82 -5.59 9.68
N HIS A 250 2.43 -6.77 9.22
CA HIS A 250 2.88 -7.29 7.92
C HIS A 250 2.45 -6.42 6.73
N ARG A 251 1.34 -5.68 6.85
CA ARG A 251 0.90 -4.72 5.83
C ARG A 251 1.84 -3.52 5.73
N LEU A 252 2.60 -3.26 6.79
CA LEU A 252 3.58 -2.17 6.93
C LEU A 252 5.02 -2.70 6.97
N LYS A 253 5.28 -3.86 6.37
CA LYS A 253 6.62 -4.49 6.31
C LYS A 253 7.22 -4.82 7.70
N GLY A 254 6.38 -5.13 8.68
CA GLY A 254 6.80 -5.56 10.02
C GLY A 254 7.12 -4.42 10.99
N ILE A 255 6.81 -3.18 10.62
CA ILE A 255 6.97 -2.00 11.50
C ILE A 255 5.86 -2.00 12.56
N GLU A 256 6.20 -1.53 13.76
CA GLU A 256 5.27 -1.37 14.87
C GLU A 256 4.18 -0.33 14.58
N THR A 257 3.03 -0.48 15.23
CA THR A 257 1.94 0.50 15.15
C THR A 257 1.48 0.90 16.53
N GLY A 258 1.09 2.17 16.71
CA GLY A 258 0.54 2.66 17.97
C GLY A 258 -0.64 1.83 18.49
N THR A 259 -1.48 1.35 17.56
CA THR A 259 -2.58 0.42 17.87
C THR A 259 -2.09 -0.89 18.48
N ALA A 260 -1.08 -1.51 17.88
CA ALA A 260 -0.55 -2.78 18.38
C ALA A 260 0.15 -2.61 19.73
N LEU A 261 0.89 -1.52 19.91
CA LEU A 261 1.56 -1.19 21.18
C LEU A 261 0.57 -1.02 22.32
N LEU A 262 -0.49 -0.23 22.12
CA LEU A 262 -1.52 -0.03 23.15
C LEU A 262 -2.26 -1.32 23.50
N ARG A 263 -2.60 -2.13 22.50
CA ARG A 263 -3.18 -3.46 22.72
C ARG A 263 -2.22 -4.36 23.48
N ALA A 264 -0.92 -4.32 23.18
CA ALA A 264 0.10 -5.11 23.87
C ALA A 264 0.21 -4.76 25.34
N ILE A 265 0.26 -3.46 25.64
CA ILE A 265 0.34 -2.95 27.00
C ILE A 265 -0.92 -3.35 27.77
N ASN A 266 -2.11 -3.15 27.18
CA ASN A 266 -3.37 -3.57 27.79
C ASN A 266 -3.39 -5.07 28.08
N TYR A 267 -2.94 -5.88 27.12
CA TYR A 267 -2.84 -7.33 27.27
C TYR A 267 -1.91 -7.74 28.43
N CYS A 268 -0.76 -7.07 28.55
CA CYS A 268 0.20 -7.35 29.60
C CYS A 268 -0.37 -7.03 30.99
N ILE A 269 -1.13 -5.94 31.13
CA ILE A 269 -1.81 -5.56 32.37
C ILE A 269 -2.87 -6.59 32.74
N GLU A 270 -3.77 -6.93 31.82
CA GLU A 270 -4.85 -7.91 32.04
C GLU A 270 -4.32 -9.29 32.45
N HIS A 271 -3.18 -9.69 31.87
CA HIS A 271 -2.54 -10.98 32.15
C HIS A 271 -1.46 -10.94 33.24
N LYS A 272 -1.29 -9.81 33.93
CA LYS A 272 -0.32 -9.63 35.02
C LYS A 272 1.10 -10.08 34.63
N VAL A 273 1.53 -9.67 33.44
CA VAL A 273 2.89 -9.91 32.95
C VAL A 273 3.89 -9.21 33.87
N HIS A 274 5.01 -9.86 34.15
CA HIS A 274 6.04 -9.32 35.04
C HIS A 274 7.04 -8.43 34.29
N ILE A 275 7.46 -8.88 33.11
CA ILE A 275 8.47 -8.20 32.29
C ILE A 275 7.97 -8.10 30.86
N ILE A 276 8.02 -6.90 30.29
CA ILE A 276 7.91 -6.68 28.85
C ILE A 276 9.33 -6.56 28.30
N ASN A 277 9.65 -7.35 27.29
CA ASN A 277 10.80 -7.13 26.42
C ASN A 277 10.34 -6.45 25.13
N TYR A 278 10.89 -5.27 24.87
CA TYR A 278 10.67 -4.48 23.66
C TYR A 278 11.98 -4.34 22.87
N SER A 279 12.09 -5.05 21.76
CA SER A 279 13.32 -5.07 20.93
C SER A 279 13.20 -4.24 19.65
N PHE A 280 12.39 -3.18 19.71
CA PHE A 280 12.22 -2.15 18.69
C PHE A 280 12.69 -0.79 19.23
N ALA A 281 13.00 0.14 18.33
CA ALA A 281 13.35 1.52 18.67
C ALA A 281 13.31 2.39 17.41
N GLU A 282 12.53 3.46 17.44
CA GLU A 282 12.49 4.47 16.35
C GLU A 282 12.71 5.88 16.92
N SER A 283 13.04 6.83 16.06
CA SER A 283 13.22 8.22 16.46
C SER A 283 11.89 8.90 16.82
N THR A 284 11.96 9.89 17.71
CA THR A 284 10.81 10.73 18.10
C THR A 284 11.15 12.21 17.93
N HIS A 285 10.15 13.05 17.65
CA HIS A 285 10.33 14.49 17.51
C HIS A 285 10.43 15.23 18.85
N TRP A 286 9.82 14.66 19.89
CA TRP A 286 9.92 15.11 21.28
C TRP A 286 9.71 13.93 22.22
N GLU A 287 10.28 14.02 23.41
CA GLU A 287 10.29 12.95 24.40
C GLU A 287 9.17 13.09 25.45
N ASP A 288 8.92 11.98 26.15
CA ASP A 288 8.06 11.90 27.34
C ASP A 288 6.58 12.32 27.19
N ASN A 289 6.08 12.55 25.98
CA ASN A 289 4.69 12.94 25.70
C ASN A 289 4.10 12.10 24.56
N GLY A 290 2.82 11.72 24.67
CA GLY A 290 2.09 10.90 23.69
C GLY A 290 1.30 9.76 24.33
N LYS A 291 0.23 9.29 23.67
CA LYS A 291 -0.71 8.30 24.25
C LYS A 291 -0.11 6.93 24.50
N ILE A 292 0.83 6.53 23.65
CA ILE A 292 1.55 5.27 23.84
C ILE A 292 2.47 5.38 25.05
N LEU A 293 3.18 6.51 25.21
CA LEU A 293 4.09 6.74 26.32
C LEU A 293 3.35 6.86 27.66
N GLU A 294 2.17 7.47 27.67
CA GLU A 294 1.26 7.47 28.81
C GLU A 294 0.90 6.04 29.25
N ALA A 295 0.55 5.16 28.30
CA ALA A 295 0.21 3.77 28.59
C ALA A 295 1.41 2.95 29.11
N ILE A 296 2.61 3.15 28.58
CA ILE A 296 3.83 2.50 29.09
C ILE A 296 4.09 2.94 30.54
N ARG A 297 3.95 4.23 30.83
CA ARG A 297 4.15 4.80 32.17
C ARG A 297 3.14 4.23 33.16
N ASP A 298 1.89 4.13 32.74
CA ASP A 298 0.81 3.54 33.53
C ASP A 298 1.08 2.05 33.84
N ALA A 299 1.48 1.25 32.84
CA ALA A 299 1.86 -0.14 33.05
C ALA A 299 3.02 -0.30 34.06
N ALA A 300 4.04 0.56 33.96
CA ALA A 300 5.20 0.50 34.84
C ALA A 300 4.91 0.96 36.27
N PHE A 301 4.22 2.08 36.44
CA PHE A 301 4.07 2.71 37.76
C PHE A 301 2.80 2.32 38.51
N ASN A 302 1.74 1.91 37.80
CA ASN A 302 0.46 1.55 38.42
C ASN A 302 0.15 0.05 38.37
N HIS A 303 0.78 -0.69 37.46
CA HIS A 303 0.55 -2.15 37.28
C HIS A 303 1.78 -3.01 37.51
N ASP A 304 2.86 -2.42 38.02
CA ASP A 304 4.12 -3.10 38.38
C ASP A 304 4.76 -3.93 37.23
N VAL A 305 4.58 -3.50 35.98
CA VAL A 305 5.19 -4.17 34.81
C VAL A 305 6.59 -3.60 34.53
N ILE A 306 7.61 -4.43 34.51
CA ILE A 306 8.98 -3.99 34.19
C ILE A 306 9.14 -3.91 32.68
N TYR A 307 9.29 -2.70 32.14
CA TYR A 307 9.43 -2.48 30.70
C TYR A 307 10.91 -2.39 30.30
N VAL A 308 11.46 -3.47 29.73
CA VAL A 308 12.86 -3.54 29.25
C VAL A 308 12.87 -3.25 27.76
N ALA A 309 13.59 -2.21 27.35
CA ALA A 309 13.53 -1.71 25.98
C ALA A 309 14.91 -1.42 25.38
N ALA A 310 15.07 -1.73 24.11
CA ALA A 310 16.27 -1.40 23.35
C ALA A 310 16.43 0.12 23.21
N ALA A 311 17.67 0.61 23.34
CA ALA A 311 17.99 2.03 23.24
C ALA A 311 18.06 2.56 21.79
N GLY A 312 18.07 1.67 20.78
CA GLY A 312 18.21 2.02 19.36
C GLY A 312 19.62 1.83 18.82
N ASN A 313 19.74 1.81 17.49
CA ASN A 313 20.98 1.49 16.77
C ASN A 313 21.49 2.66 15.88
N GLU A 314 20.93 3.87 16.02
CA GLU A 314 21.22 5.06 15.18
C GLU A 314 22.51 5.82 15.59
N GLY A 315 23.37 5.20 16.41
CA GLY A 315 24.68 5.75 16.75
C GLY A 315 25.64 5.82 15.54
N PRO A 316 26.82 6.46 15.66
CA PRO A 316 27.50 6.87 16.90
C PRO A 316 27.35 8.37 17.26
N ALA A 317 26.52 9.14 16.55
CA ALA A 317 26.31 10.55 16.91
C ALA A 317 25.60 10.67 18.28
N LEU A 318 25.88 11.74 19.04
CA LEU A 318 25.10 12.05 20.24
C LEU A 318 23.67 12.44 19.86
N THR A 319 22.72 12.28 20.80
CA THR A 319 21.29 12.63 20.59
C THR A 319 20.57 11.69 19.59
N THR A 320 20.86 10.39 19.68
CA THR A 320 20.36 9.36 18.74
C THR A 320 19.58 8.25 19.43
N VAL A 321 19.14 8.44 20.70
CA VAL A 321 18.38 7.40 21.40
C VAL A 321 17.02 7.22 20.73
N GLY A 322 16.63 5.95 20.58
CA GLY A 322 15.31 5.58 20.13
C GLY A 322 14.29 5.57 21.28
N CYS A 323 13.03 5.68 20.87
CA CYS A 323 11.85 5.59 21.72
C CYS A 323 11.30 4.16 21.74
N PRO A 324 10.80 3.65 22.89
CA PRO A 324 10.73 4.29 24.20
C PRO A 324 11.99 4.07 25.05
N GLY A 325 12.91 3.20 24.63
CA GLY A 325 13.98 2.70 25.51
C GLY A 325 14.96 3.75 26.01
N GLY A 326 15.31 4.74 25.20
CA GLY A 326 16.15 5.85 25.65
C GLY A 326 15.41 7.18 25.84
N SER A 327 14.10 7.22 25.59
CA SER A 327 13.30 8.45 25.65
C SER A 327 12.24 8.46 26.75
N LEU A 328 12.02 7.37 27.48
CA LEU A 328 11.01 7.27 28.54
C LEU A 328 11.61 6.72 29.84
N ASP A 329 11.47 7.48 30.94
CA ASP A 329 12.05 7.10 32.23
C ASP A 329 11.38 5.88 32.89
N ALA A 330 10.12 5.57 32.50
CA ALA A 330 9.44 4.35 32.94
C ALA A 330 10.12 3.06 32.41
N CYS A 331 10.94 3.16 31.36
CA CYS A 331 11.65 2.03 30.77
C CYS A 331 13.01 1.78 31.47
N VAL A 332 13.42 0.52 31.46
CA VAL A 332 14.82 0.11 31.63
C VAL A 332 15.45 0.11 30.24
N GLY A 333 16.15 1.18 29.91
CA GLY A 333 16.78 1.38 28.60
C GLY A 333 18.08 0.59 28.47
N ILE A 334 18.16 -0.31 27.49
CA ILE A 334 19.28 -1.22 27.30
C ILE A 334 20.05 -0.89 26.01
N THR A 335 21.33 -0.59 26.17
CA THR A 335 22.28 -0.46 25.05
C THR A 335 23.11 -1.74 24.85
N ALA A 336 23.85 -1.79 23.75
CA ALA A 336 24.62 -2.95 23.35
C ALA A 336 26.07 -2.92 23.84
N TYR A 337 26.47 -3.98 24.54
CA TYR A 337 27.85 -4.28 24.87
C TYR A 337 28.37 -5.41 23.98
N VAL A 338 29.57 -5.23 23.42
CA VAL A 338 30.28 -6.28 22.68
C VAL A 338 31.63 -6.53 23.35
N SER A 339 31.80 -7.74 23.90
CA SER A 339 33.02 -8.09 24.63
C SER A 339 34.26 -8.07 23.72
N PRO A 340 35.48 -7.90 24.25
CA PRO A 340 36.71 -7.95 23.44
C PRO A 340 36.83 -9.24 22.61
N ALA A 341 36.43 -10.38 23.19
CA ALA A 341 36.41 -11.67 22.51
C ALA A 341 35.42 -11.68 21.33
N MET A 342 34.21 -11.15 21.53
CA MET A 342 33.22 -11.00 20.48
C MET A 342 33.69 -10.04 19.38
N ARG A 343 34.28 -8.88 19.71
CA ARG A 343 34.79 -7.91 18.72
C ARG A 343 35.85 -8.51 17.80
N ALA A 344 36.84 -9.19 18.39
CA ALA A 344 37.92 -9.79 17.64
C ALA A 344 37.43 -10.94 16.74
N LYS A 345 36.54 -11.80 17.25
CA LYS A 345 36.17 -13.07 16.60
C LYS A 345 34.88 -13.00 15.75
N LEU A 346 33.89 -12.17 16.13
CA LEU A 346 32.59 -12.05 15.43
C LEU A 346 32.51 -10.87 14.46
N TYR A 347 33.27 -9.79 14.71
CA TYR A 347 33.19 -8.57 13.89
C TYR A 347 34.46 -8.28 13.10
N SER A 348 35.53 -9.05 13.30
CA SER A 348 36.85 -8.80 12.71
C SER A 348 37.35 -7.37 12.92
N LEU A 349 36.88 -6.71 14.00
CA LEU A 349 37.21 -5.33 14.33
C LEU A 349 38.45 -5.34 15.23
N ARG A 350 39.52 -4.69 14.74
CA ARG A 350 40.75 -4.47 15.50
C ARG A 350 40.64 -3.22 16.40
N ASP A 351 39.86 -2.24 15.97
CA ASP A 351 39.66 -0.96 16.64
C ASP A 351 38.39 -0.92 17.51
N ARG A 352 38.40 -0.06 18.54
CA ARG A 352 37.31 0.09 19.50
C ARG A 352 36.16 0.84 18.84
N LEU A 353 34.96 0.25 18.83
CA LEU A 353 33.74 1.00 18.51
C LEU A 353 33.10 1.51 19.80
N SER A 354 32.80 2.80 19.79
CA SER A 354 32.06 3.48 20.85
C SER A 354 30.56 3.22 20.68
N PRO A 355 29.86 2.55 21.62
CA PRO A 355 28.44 2.85 21.77
C PRO A 355 28.32 4.33 22.15
N MET A 356 27.34 5.08 21.64
CA MET A 356 27.14 6.53 21.89
C MET A 356 25.66 6.90 21.79
N VAL A 357 24.99 7.31 22.89
CA VAL A 357 23.56 7.68 22.84
C VAL A 357 23.12 8.60 23.99
N TYR A 358 22.28 9.63 23.69
CA TYR A 358 21.55 10.47 24.66
C TYR A 358 20.17 10.88 24.11
N SER A 359 19.28 11.31 25.00
CA SER A 359 18.02 12.00 24.67
C SER A 359 18.25 13.49 24.40
N SER A 360 17.38 14.14 23.61
CA SER A 360 17.54 15.55 23.24
C SER A 360 17.10 16.53 24.33
N ASP A 361 16.33 16.05 25.32
CA ASP A 361 15.86 16.76 26.51
C ASP A 361 16.81 16.65 27.73
N GLY A 362 18.05 16.22 27.51
CA GLY A 362 19.08 16.05 28.54
C GLY A 362 18.90 14.84 29.47
N PHE A 363 17.88 14.02 29.27
CA PHE A 363 17.77 12.73 29.94
C PHE A 363 18.90 11.80 29.47
N CYS A 364 19.53 11.08 30.40
CA CYS A 364 20.59 10.12 30.05
C CYS A 364 20.07 9.00 29.14
N GLY A 365 18.78 8.66 29.22
CA GLY A 365 18.12 7.68 28.36
C GLY A 365 18.45 6.24 28.70
N VAL A 366 19.70 5.85 28.50
CA VAL A 366 20.20 4.49 28.72
C VAL A 366 20.41 4.23 30.21
N SER A 367 19.80 3.17 30.73
CA SER A 367 20.01 2.70 32.10
C SER A 367 21.34 1.95 32.22
N VAL A 368 21.52 0.89 31.45
CA VAL A 368 22.70 -0.01 31.48
C VAL A 368 22.95 -0.62 30.10
N CYS A 369 24.09 -1.28 29.95
CA CYS A 369 24.37 -2.12 28.79
C CYS A 369 24.29 -3.61 29.13
N ALA A 370 23.99 -4.42 28.10
CA ALA A 370 24.00 -5.87 28.16
C ALA A 370 24.58 -6.45 26.86
N PRO A 371 25.07 -7.71 26.84
CA PRO A 371 25.61 -8.35 25.65
C PRO A 371 24.69 -8.24 24.42
N GLY A 372 25.19 -7.64 23.35
CA GLY A 372 24.40 -7.27 22.17
C GLY A 372 24.58 -8.17 20.95
N ALA A 373 25.15 -9.35 21.12
CA ALA A 373 25.30 -10.33 20.05
C ALA A 373 25.03 -11.72 20.60
N ALA A 374 24.27 -12.55 19.88
CA ALA A 374 24.02 -13.93 20.31
C ALA A 374 23.73 -14.84 19.12
N ILE A 375 24.13 -16.10 19.26
CA ILE A 375 23.73 -17.19 18.37
C ILE A 375 22.64 -17.98 19.10
N THR A 376 21.42 -17.93 18.60
CA THR A 376 20.28 -18.65 19.18
C THR A 376 19.27 -19.06 18.11
N CYS A 377 18.21 -19.74 18.55
CA CYS A 377 17.22 -20.34 17.70
C CYS A 377 16.53 -19.30 16.79
N VAL A 378 16.31 -19.70 15.54
CA VAL A 378 15.46 -18.99 14.58
C VAL A 378 14.39 -19.94 14.06
N PRO A 379 13.33 -19.44 13.39
CA PRO A 379 12.30 -20.29 12.82
C PRO A 379 12.86 -21.31 11.83
N ARG A 380 12.25 -22.49 11.76
CA ARG A 380 12.77 -23.61 10.93
C ARG A 380 12.79 -23.29 9.42
N TRP A 381 11.90 -22.41 8.96
CA TRP A 381 11.82 -22.03 7.55
C TRP A 381 13.02 -21.18 7.09
N SER A 382 13.82 -20.61 8.02
CA SER A 382 15.07 -19.90 7.72
C SER A 382 16.17 -20.82 7.17
N ARG A 383 15.92 -22.12 7.03
CA ARG A 383 16.86 -23.16 6.56
C ARG A 383 18.11 -23.32 7.44
N SER A 384 18.13 -22.63 8.57
CA SER A 384 19.06 -22.80 9.69
C SER A 384 18.23 -22.91 10.97
N SER A 385 18.70 -23.67 11.94
CA SER A 385 18.07 -23.72 13.27
C SER A 385 18.58 -22.64 14.21
N TYR A 386 19.75 -22.07 13.93
CA TYR A 386 20.42 -21.06 14.76
C TYR A 386 21.08 -19.99 13.88
N GLN A 387 21.04 -18.73 14.29
CA GLN A 387 21.70 -17.62 13.57
C GLN A 387 22.30 -16.60 14.54
N LEU A 388 23.37 -15.93 14.10
CA LEU A 388 23.98 -14.81 14.80
C LEU A 388 23.24 -13.52 14.43
N PHE A 389 22.59 -12.88 15.41
CA PHE A 389 22.11 -11.50 15.28
C PHE A 389 22.82 -10.59 16.29
N ASN A 390 22.79 -9.30 16.01
CA ASN A 390 23.41 -8.28 16.85
C ASN A 390 22.69 -6.94 16.82
N GLY A 391 22.81 -6.21 17.93
CA GLY A 391 22.23 -4.90 18.15
C GLY A 391 21.63 -4.77 19.55
N THR A 392 21.10 -3.59 19.86
CA THR A 392 20.37 -3.35 21.12
C THR A 392 19.14 -4.26 21.26
N SER A 393 18.56 -4.70 20.15
CA SER A 393 17.50 -5.71 20.07
C SER A 393 17.87 -7.07 20.66
N MET A 394 19.16 -7.43 20.70
CA MET A 394 19.66 -8.66 21.33
C MET A 394 20.11 -8.43 22.79
N SER A 395 20.51 -7.19 23.12
CA SER A 395 20.82 -6.82 24.51
C SER A 395 19.59 -6.75 25.40
N SER A 396 18.49 -6.18 24.89
CA SER A 396 17.22 -6.07 25.62
C SER A 396 16.74 -7.42 26.17
N PRO A 397 16.63 -8.52 25.38
CA PRO A 397 16.19 -9.81 25.90
C PRO A 397 17.21 -10.48 26.84
N ASN A 398 18.50 -10.20 26.66
CA ASN A 398 19.52 -10.67 27.61
C ASN A 398 19.32 -10.04 28.99
N ALA A 399 19.08 -8.72 29.03
CA ALA A 399 18.75 -8.00 30.24
C ALA A 399 17.40 -8.47 30.82
N ALA A 400 16.36 -8.63 30.00
CA ALA A 400 15.04 -9.08 30.43
C ALA A 400 15.08 -10.47 31.09
N GLY A 401 15.81 -11.43 30.50
CA GLY A 401 16.00 -12.74 31.11
C GLY A 401 16.88 -12.69 32.36
N SER A 402 17.92 -11.85 32.38
CA SER A 402 18.73 -11.63 33.58
C SER A 402 17.89 -11.09 34.75
N ILE A 403 17.01 -10.13 34.47
CA ILE A 403 16.04 -9.58 35.44
C ILE A 403 15.06 -10.66 35.89
N ALA A 404 14.57 -11.52 34.99
CA ALA A 404 13.70 -12.63 35.36
C ALA A 404 14.38 -13.60 36.35
N CYS A 405 15.68 -13.88 36.18
CA CYS A 405 16.45 -14.68 37.13
C CYS A 405 16.55 -14.00 38.50
N ILE A 406 16.85 -12.70 38.54
CA ILE A 406 16.86 -11.90 39.79
C ILE A 406 15.51 -12.00 40.50
N LEU A 407 14.41 -11.69 39.80
CA LEU A 407 13.06 -11.73 40.36
C LEU A 407 12.66 -13.13 40.82
N SER A 408 13.14 -14.17 40.14
CA SER A 408 12.78 -15.55 40.51
C SER A 408 13.32 -15.97 41.87
N GLY A 409 14.44 -15.40 42.32
CA GLY A 409 15.05 -15.67 43.62
C GLY A 409 14.48 -14.85 44.79
N LEU A 410 13.64 -13.84 44.52
CA LEU A 410 13.13 -12.95 45.57
C LEU A 410 11.94 -13.59 46.31
N SER A 411 11.97 -13.48 47.64
CA SER A 411 10.99 -14.10 48.55
C SER A 411 9.57 -13.55 48.41
N ASP A 412 9.44 -12.23 48.19
CA ASP A 412 8.18 -11.55 47.88
C ASP A 412 8.36 -10.67 46.65
N ARG A 413 8.02 -11.24 45.49
CA ARG A 413 8.15 -10.58 44.19
C ARG A 413 7.21 -9.39 44.04
N MET A 414 6.07 -9.41 44.74
CA MET A 414 5.04 -8.36 44.66
C MET A 414 5.35 -7.14 45.51
N ALA A 415 6.36 -7.22 46.38
CA ALA A 415 6.85 -6.11 47.17
C ALA A 415 7.76 -5.14 46.39
N ILE A 416 8.30 -5.54 45.24
CA ILE A 416 9.35 -4.80 44.55
C ILE A 416 8.77 -4.11 43.31
N SER A 417 8.87 -2.77 43.27
CA SER A 417 8.40 -1.98 42.13
C SER A 417 9.37 -2.04 40.94
N PRO A 418 8.90 -1.79 39.70
CA PRO A 418 9.78 -1.63 38.54
C PRO A 418 10.84 -0.54 38.72
N THR A 419 10.50 0.54 39.42
CA THR A 419 11.45 1.61 39.78
C THR A 419 12.61 1.09 40.61
N MET A 420 12.36 0.21 41.58
CA MET A 420 13.43 -0.39 42.39
C MET A 420 14.29 -1.36 41.63
N VAL A 421 13.70 -2.15 40.72
CA VAL A 421 14.48 -3.02 39.83
C VAL A 421 15.42 -2.18 38.98
N LYS A 422 14.91 -1.10 38.37
CA LYS A 422 15.71 -0.14 37.60
C LYS A 422 16.86 0.45 38.44
N LEU A 423 16.56 0.95 39.64
CA LEU A 423 17.57 1.52 40.55
C LEU A 423 18.62 0.50 41.00
N ALA A 424 18.20 -0.73 41.31
CA ALA A 424 19.13 -1.79 41.71
C ALA A 424 20.12 -2.09 40.60
N ILE A 425 19.63 -2.22 39.37
CA ILE A 425 20.45 -2.48 38.19
C ILE A 425 21.39 -1.32 37.90
N GLU A 426 20.87 -0.08 37.91
CA GLU A 426 21.65 1.12 37.64
C GLU A 426 22.75 1.37 38.69
N ASN A 427 22.46 1.17 39.98
CA ASN A 427 23.40 1.43 41.06
C ASN A 427 24.45 0.33 41.25
N THR A 428 24.23 -0.85 40.67
CA THR A 428 25.14 -2.01 40.81
C THR A 428 25.86 -2.37 39.52
N ALA A 429 25.54 -1.71 38.40
CA ALA A 429 26.18 -1.91 37.12
C ALA A 429 27.71 -1.75 37.20
N LYS A 430 28.44 -2.58 36.47
CA LYS A 430 29.90 -2.52 36.38
C LYS A 430 30.32 -1.37 35.46
N PRO A 431 31.02 -0.34 35.95
CA PRO A 431 31.58 0.69 35.08
C PRO A 431 32.54 0.06 34.07
N LEU A 432 32.47 0.51 32.83
CA LEU A 432 33.38 0.05 31.79
C LEU A 432 34.63 0.94 31.82
N GLU A 433 35.65 0.50 32.56
CA GLU A 433 36.90 1.24 32.80
C GLU A 433 37.74 1.44 31.52
N ASP A 434 37.54 0.60 30.52
CA ASP A 434 38.33 0.54 29.28
C ASP A 434 37.77 1.37 28.11
N ILE A 435 36.88 2.33 28.36
CA ILE A 435 36.24 3.14 27.30
C ILE A 435 36.44 4.65 27.53
N ASP A 436 36.60 5.41 26.43
CA ASP A 436 36.81 6.86 26.44
C ASP A 436 35.71 7.60 27.24
N ASP A 437 35.99 8.80 27.76
CA ASP A 437 35.04 9.54 28.63
C ASP A 437 33.68 9.83 27.94
N GLY A 438 33.67 10.08 26.63
CA GLY A 438 32.42 10.24 25.85
C GLY A 438 31.60 8.95 25.72
N CYS A 439 32.22 7.81 26.00
CA CYS A 439 31.69 6.47 25.88
C CYS A 439 31.11 5.93 27.19
N LYS A 440 31.57 6.46 28.33
CA LYS A 440 30.97 6.18 29.66
C LYS A 440 29.46 6.47 29.63
N LEU A 441 29.11 7.59 29.03
CA LEU A 441 27.74 8.09 28.97
C LEU A 441 26.83 7.26 28.06
N ALA A 442 27.42 6.58 27.08
CA ALA A 442 26.70 5.74 26.16
C ALA A 442 26.36 4.35 26.69
N SER A 443 27.12 3.89 27.68
CA SER A 443 26.91 2.62 28.37
C SER A 443 25.87 2.73 29.49
N GLY A 444 25.24 3.90 29.67
CA GLY A 444 24.42 4.21 30.83
C GLY A 444 25.28 4.17 32.09
N ARG A 445 24.87 3.38 33.09
CA ARG A 445 25.65 3.12 34.31
C ARG A 445 26.71 2.03 34.16
N GLY A 446 26.81 1.40 32.99
CA GLY A 446 27.75 0.31 32.71
C GLY A 446 27.04 -1.02 32.50
N LEU A 447 27.79 -2.12 32.62
CA LEU A 447 27.33 -3.47 32.32
C LEU A 447 26.49 -4.04 33.46
N LEU A 448 25.31 -4.59 33.14
CA LEU A 448 24.42 -5.25 34.11
C LEU A 448 25.16 -6.33 34.92
N ARG A 449 25.01 -6.31 36.26
CA ARG A 449 25.54 -7.34 37.17
C ARG A 449 24.39 -8.01 37.94
N VAL A 450 24.15 -9.29 37.67
CA VAL A 450 23.00 -10.01 38.25
C VAL A 450 23.12 -10.17 39.76
N THR A 451 24.27 -10.63 40.26
CA THR A 451 24.47 -10.96 41.67
C THR A 451 24.33 -9.74 42.58
N GLU A 452 24.96 -8.63 42.23
CA GLU A 452 24.89 -7.40 43.03
C GLU A 452 23.50 -6.76 43.01
N ALA A 453 22.83 -6.77 41.85
CA ALA A 453 21.47 -6.27 41.74
C ALA A 453 20.49 -7.10 42.62
N PHE A 454 20.66 -8.42 42.67
CA PHE A 454 19.90 -9.29 43.57
C PHE A 454 20.15 -8.93 45.05
N ASN A 455 21.41 -8.86 45.47
CA ASN A 455 21.79 -8.49 46.84
C ASN A 455 21.25 -7.10 47.24
N TYR A 456 21.26 -6.15 46.29
CA TYR A 456 20.70 -4.83 46.48
C TYR A 456 19.19 -4.92 46.75
N LEU A 457 18.45 -5.64 45.90
CA LEU A 457 17.01 -5.80 46.07
C LEU A 457 16.65 -6.47 47.39
N GLU A 458 17.35 -7.53 47.80
CA GLU A 458 17.12 -8.16 49.11
C GLU A 458 17.36 -7.20 50.27
N ARG A 459 18.45 -6.42 50.22
CA ARG A 459 18.79 -5.44 51.26
C ARG A 459 17.71 -4.36 51.43
N PHE A 460 17.11 -3.93 50.33
CA PHE A 460 16.08 -2.87 50.33
C PHE A 460 14.65 -3.41 50.25
N ALA A 461 14.47 -4.73 50.24
CA ALA A 461 13.16 -5.36 50.09
C ALA A 461 12.17 -4.91 51.16
N SER A 462 12.62 -4.62 52.39
CA SER A 462 11.76 -4.19 53.50
C SER A 462 11.58 -2.67 53.64
N LYS A 463 12.12 -1.86 52.71
CA LYS A 463 12.15 -0.40 52.79
C LYS A 463 10.97 0.23 52.05
N LEU A 464 10.38 1.29 52.61
CA LEU A 464 9.16 1.91 52.07
C LEU A 464 9.46 2.72 50.81
N GLU A 465 10.69 3.21 50.70
CA GLU A 465 11.27 3.90 49.54
C GLU A 465 11.15 3.08 48.26
N ARG A 466 10.89 1.77 48.38
CA ARG A 466 10.68 0.85 47.25
C ARG A 466 9.48 1.20 46.36
N HIS A 467 8.54 2.02 46.83
CA HIS A 467 7.33 2.41 46.10
C HIS A 467 7.30 3.89 45.72
N VAL A 468 8.43 4.58 45.85
CA VAL A 468 8.57 6.00 45.53
C VAL A 468 9.38 6.14 44.25
N HIS A 469 8.78 6.79 43.26
CA HIS A 469 9.46 7.25 42.05
C HIS A 469 9.66 8.77 42.15
N TYR A 470 10.74 9.32 41.61
CA TYR A 470 10.99 10.76 41.59
C TYR A 470 10.90 11.27 40.16
N THR A 471 9.92 12.11 39.89
CA THR A 471 9.86 12.86 38.64
C THR A 471 10.76 14.07 38.75
N VAL A 472 11.75 14.15 37.87
CA VAL A 472 12.66 15.29 37.74
C VAL A 472 12.25 16.11 36.52
N LYS A 473 12.04 17.41 36.71
CA LYS A 473 11.79 18.37 35.64
C LYS A 473 12.76 19.54 35.72
N VAL A 474 13.30 19.92 34.58
CA VAL A 474 14.23 21.03 34.38
C VAL A 474 13.50 22.11 33.57
N GLY A 475 13.37 23.31 34.14
CA GLY A 475 12.52 24.34 33.53
C GLY A 475 11.04 23.91 33.46
N ASP A 476 10.42 24.10 32.29
CA ASP A 476 9.00 23.80 32.08
C ASP A 476 8.74 22.29 31.85
N ASN A 477 9.57 21.63 31.03
CA ASN A 477 9.27 20.28 30.52
C ASN A 477 10.46 19.31 30.40
N ASP A 478 11.72 19.76 30.43
CA ASP A 478 12.86 18.89 30.17
C ASP A 478 13.14 17.97 31.37
N ARG A 479 13.85 16.85 31.17
CA ARG A 479 14.17 15.88 32.24
C ARG A 479 15.63 15.95 32.69
N GLY A 480 16.49 16.63 31.94
CA GLY A 480 17.88 16.87 32.30
C GLY A 480 18.40 18.21 31.80
N ILE A 481 19.67 18.49 32.08
CA ILE A 481 20.35 19.70 31.62
C ILE A 481 21.20 19.33 30.42
N TYR A 482 20.97 19.98 29.28
CA TYR A 482 21.69 19.72 28.03
C TYR A 482 22.09 21.02 27.35
N PHE A 483 23.37 21.36 27.40
CA PHE A 483 23.95 22.47 26.63
C PHE A 483 24.72 21.90 25.45
N ARG A 484 24.42 22.40 24.25
CA ARG A 484 24.98 21.91 23.00
C ARG A 484 25.58 23.02 22.15
N GLU A 485 24.90 24.17 22.07
CA GLU A 485 25.31 25.27 21.22
C GLU A 485 26.40 26.11 21.87
N LEU A 486 27.30 26.69 21.06
CA LEU A 486 28.42 27.48 21.58
C LEU A 486 27.95 28.64 22.47
N ALA A 487 26.85 29.30 22.09
CA ALA A 487 26.26 30.39 22.86
C ALA A 487 25.71 29.93 24.23
N GLU A 488 25.30 28.67 24.36
CA GLU A 488 24.79 28.11 25.62
C GLU A 488 25.95 27.83 26.59
N VAL A 489 27.08 27.33 26.09
CA VAL A 489 28.24 27.00 26.95
C VAL A 489 29.10 28.20 27.33
N GLU A 490 29.00 29.32 26.61
CA GLU A 490 29.73 30.56 26.90
C GLU A 490 29.10 31.41 28.02
N GLN A 491 27.88 31.08 28.45
CA GLN A 491 27.11 31.84 29.42
C GLN A 491 26.88 31.05 30.72
N VAL A 492 26.76 31.76 31.84
CA VAL A 492 26.37 31.16 33.12
C VAL A 492 24.84 31.11 33.19
N HIS A 493 24.29 29.92 33.38
CA HIS A 493 22.84 29.69 33.49
C HIS A 493 22.42 29.41 34.93
N LEU A 494 21.28 29.98 35.35
CA LEU A 494 20.59 29.58 36.58
C LEU A 494 19.39 28.72 36.20
N ILE A 495 19.47 27.43 36.51
CA ILE A 495 18.45 26.45 36.12
C ILE A 495 17.67 25.98 37.35
N THR A 496 16.34 26.00 37.24
CA THR A 496 15.45 25.43 38.27
C THR A 496 15.21 23.96 37.98
N VAL A 497 15.48 23.11 38.97
CA VAL A 497 15.22 21.66 38.92
C VAL A 497 14.14 21.32 39.95
N ASN A 498 12.99 20.86 39.44
CA ASN A 498 11.86 20.44 40.23
C ASN A 498 11.92 18.92 40.42
N VAL A 499 12.06 18.48 41.67
CA VAL A 499 12.04 17.05 42.02
C VAL A 499 10.77 16.76 42.80
N LYS A 500 9.89 15.93 42.24
CA LYS A 500 8.60 15.58 42.84
C LYS A 500 8.54 14.08 43.13
N PRO A 501 8.29 13.65 44.38
CA PRO A 501 8.00 12.26 44.67
C PRO A 501 6.61 11.87 44.14
N VAL A 502 6.55 10.72 43.50
CA VAL A 502 5.35 10.06 42.99
C VAL A 502 5.25 8.72 43.71
N PHE A 503 4.16 8.55 44.44
CA PHE A 503 3.88 7.35 45.22
C PHE A 503 2.96 6.45 44.41
N SER A 504 3.30 5.17 44.30
CA SER A 504 2.35 4.18 43.75
C SER A 504 1.08 4.12 44.61
N GLU A 505 -0.07 3.74 44.03
CA GLU A 505 -1.33 3.61 44.78
C GLU A 505 -1.22 2.67 46.00
N LYS A 506 -0.35 1.64 45.91
CA LYS A 506 -0.04 0.73 47.02
C LYS A 506 0.66 1.44 48.19
N ALA A 507 1.49 2.44 47.92
CA ALA A 507 2.08 3.27 48.97
C ALA A 507 1.02 4.18 49.62
N VAL A 508 0.06 4.71 48.87
CA VAL A 508 -0.99 5.61 49.39
C VAL A 508 -1.84 4.95 50.48
N LEU A 509 -2.07 3.62 50.41
CA LEU A 509 -2.75 2.86 51.48
C LEU A 509 -1.97 2.79 52.80
N SER A 510 -0.64 3.01 52.77
CA SER A 510 0.24 3.01 53.95
C SER A 510 0.54 4.41 54.50
N PHE A 511 0.27 5.47 53.71
CA PHE A 511 0.46 6.87 54.09
C PHE A 511 -0.87 7.55 54.37
N ARG A 512 -1.28 7.66 55.64
CA ARG A 512 -2.09 8.81 56.09
C ARG A 512 -1.12 9.95 56.38
N VAL A 513 -0.93 10.89 55.45
CA VAL A 513 -0.18 12.13 55.72
C VAL A 513 -0.94 13.34 55.20
N GLU A 514 -0.94 14.36 56.06
CA GLU A 514 -1.54 15.69 55.92
C GLU A 514 -0.97 16.48 54.73
N LYS A 515 -1.86 17.30 54.13
CA LYS A 515 -1.54 18.23 53.05
C LYS A 515 -0.56 19.31 53.51
N CYS A 516 0.46 19.57 52.70
CA CYS A 516 1.13 20.88 52.64
C CYS A 516 0.84 21.53 51.29
N ASP A 517 0.56 22.83 51.33
CA ASP A 517 0.14 23.65 50.19
C ASP A 517 1.26 23.87 49.14
N PRO A 518 0.90 24.04 47.85
CA PRO A 518 1.86 24.30 46.78
C PRO A 518 2.24 25.79 46.71
N LEU A 519 3.54 26.07 46.55
CA LEU A 519 4.07 27.40 46.28
C LEU A 519 4.35 27.63 44.79
N ALA A 520 4.25 28.90 44.42
CA ALA A 520 4.02 29.47 43.10
C ALA A 520 5.11 29.27 42.02
N GLN A 521 4.66 29.27 40.75
CA GLN A 521 5.46 29.30 39.53
C GLN A 521 5.84 30.75 39.13
N MET A 522 7.05 30.94 38.60
CA MET A 522 7.41 32.08 37.74
C MET A 522 8.21 31.58 36.52
N VAL A 523 7.88 32.11 35.35
CA VAL A 523 8.30 31.63 34.01
C VAL A 523 9.27 32.61 33.36
N PHE A 524 10.34 32.10 32.73
CA PHE A 524 11.03 32.76 31.60
C PHE A 524 11.59 31.69 30.63
N HIS A 525 11.50 31.99 29.32
CA HIS A 525 11.68 31.08 28.20
C HIS A 525 12.88 31.51 27.33
N SER A 526 13.66 30.56 26.82
CA SER A 526 14.13 30.56 25.42
C SER A 526 14.71 29.20 25.03
N VAL A 527 14.13 28.54 24.04
CA VAL A 527 14.75 27.45 23.28
C VAL A 527 14.61 27.82 21.81
N GLN A 528 15.71 27.82 21.06
CA GLN A 528 15.67 27.96 19.61
C GLN A 528 16.16 26.66 18.96
N ARG A 529 15.21 25.79 18.57
CA ARG A 529 15.47 24.64 17.70
C ARG A 529 15.70 25.14 16.27
N VAL A 530 16.70 24.61 15.57
CA VAL A 530 16.91 24.89 14.14
C VAL A 530 15.87 24.09 13.35
N PRO A 531 14.96 24.73 12.58
CA PRO A 531 14.03 24.02 11.72
C PRO A 531 14.75 23.44 10.51
N HIS A 532 14.27 22.32 9.97
CA HIS A 532 14.47 22.00 8.56
C HIS A 532 13.93 23.18 7.72
N GLN A 533 14.83 23.98 7.15
CA GLN A 533 14.44 25.15 6.36
C GLN A 533 13.88 24.68 5.00
N SER A 534 12.56 24.53 4.95
CA SER A 534 11.80 24.38 3.70
C SER A 534 11.48 25.77 3.15
N PHE A 535 11.74 26.02 1.87
CA PHE A 535 11.33 27.28 1.23
C PHE A 535 9.94 27.10 0.61
N HIS A 536 8.98 27.86 1.14
CA HIS A 536 7.63 27.94 0.60
C HIS A 536 7.52 29.17 -0.29
N LEU A 537 7.21 28.97 -1.58
CA LEU A 537 6.94 30.05 -2.52
C LEU A 537 5.42 30.13 -2.74
N ASN A 538 4.78 31.30 -2.51
CA ASN A 538 3.33 31.60 -2.57
C ASN A 538 2.44 31.30 -1.33
N GLU A 539 2.89 31.49 -0.08
CA GLU A 539 1.98 31.41 1.09
C GLU A 539 1.07 32.64 1.27
N ASP A 540 1.43 33.80 0.72
CA ASP A 540 0.65 35.04 0.89
C ASP A 540 -0.58 35.08 -0.03
N HIS A 541 -1.74 34.72 0.54
CA HIS A 541 -3.07 34.74 -0.08
C HIS A 541 -3.56 36.11 -0.61
N LYS A 542 -2.76 37.19 -0.55
CA LYS A 542 -3.20 38.56 -0.89
C LYS A 542 -2.56 39.20 -2.11
N GLU A 543 -1.46 38.67 -2.64
CA GLU A 543 -0.84 39.24 -3.84
C GLU A 543 -1.04 38.34 -5.06
N LYS A 544 -1.60 38.90 -6.14
CA LYS A 544 -1.63 38.26 -7.46
C LYS A 544 -0.21 37.82 -7.82
N CYS A 545 -0.04 36.55 -8.20
CA CYS A 545 1.26 35.93 -8.50
C CYS A 545 2.24 36.87 -9.22
N SER A 546 3.42 37.05 -8.64
CA SER A 546 4.60 37.39 -9.44
C SER A 546 5.01 36.12 -10.20
N PRO A 547 5.12 36.15 -11.55
CA PRO A 547 5.59 35.01 -12.34
C PRO A 547 7.08 34.67 -12.11
N VAL A 548 7.75 35.45 -11.25
CA VAL A 548 9.17 35.38 -10.96
C VAL A 548 9.40 35.49 -9.45
N TYR A 549 10.17 34.55 -8.90
CA TYR A 549 10.56 34.48 -7.49
C TYR A 549 11.98 35.02 -7.30
N LYS A 550 12.19 35.87 -6.30
CA LYS A 550 13.51 36.42 -5.98
C LYS A 550 14.09 35.71 -4.75
N LEU A 551 15.23 35.07 -4.91
CA LEU A 551 16.02 34.49 -3.83
C LEU A 551 17.23 35.38 -3.54
N MET A 552 17.41 35.76 -2.27
CA MET A 552 18.61 36.47 -1.81
C MET A 552 19.59 35.48 -1.20
N VAL A 553 20.74 35.30 -1.83
CA VAL A 553 21.78 34.38 -1.35
C VAL A 553 22.93 35.17 -0.75
N LYS A 554 23.37 34.76 0.45
CA LYS A 554 24.57 35.27 1.12
C LYS A 554 25.68 34.25 1.02
N CYS A 555 26.86 34.68 0.56
CA CYS A 555 28.03 33.83 0.58
C CYS A 555 28.53 33.62 2.01
N GLY A 556 28.90 32.39 2.31
CA GLY A 556 29.45 31.97 3.60
C GLY A 556 30.85 32.55 3.89
N PRO A 557 31.60 31.92 4.81
CA PRO A 557 32.90 32.44 5.25
C PRO A 557 34.01 32.32 4.18
N ARG A 558 33.81 31.52 3.13
CA ARG A 558 34.76 31.34 2.01
C ARG A 558 34.09 31.75 0.70
N ALA A 559 34.90 32.18 -0.28
CA ALA A 559 34.39 32.45 -1.61
C ALA A 559 34.00 31.14 -2.29
N GLU A 560 32.84 31.13 -2.96
CA GLU A 560 32.26 29.93 -3.56
C GLU A 560 31.79 30.22 -4.98
N ASN A 561 31.99 29.25 -5.88
CA ASN A 561 31.38 29.31 -7.20
C ASN A 561 29.90 28.92 -7.08
N PHE A 562 29.03 29.90 -7.30
CA PHE A 562 27.61 29.77 -7.10
C PHE A 562 26.92 29.42 -8.42
N GLN A 563 26.22 28.27 -8.44
CA GLN A 563 25.49 27.75 -9.60
C GLN A 563 24.18 27.10 -9.10
N PRO A 564 23.07 27.86 -9.11
CA PRO A 564 21.79 27.37 -8.62
C PRO A 564 21.15 26.43 -9.65
N ILE A 565 20.68 25.27 -9.19
CA ILE A 565 19.93 24.31 -9.99
C ILE A 565 18.69 23.91 -9.20
N MET A 566 17.51 24.18 -9.74
CA MET A 566 16.23 23.81 -9.12
C MET A 566 15.51 22.79 -9.99
N ASN A 567 15.22 21.61 -9.42
CA ASN A 567 14.52 20.53 -10.10
C ASN A 567 13.34 20.04 -9.25
N LEU A 568 12.13 20.17 -9.81
CA LEU A 568 10.89 19.68 -9.21
C LEU A 568 10.68 18.22 -9.66
N LYS A 569 10.64 17.30 -8.70
CA LYS A 569 10.65 15.84 -8.97
C LYS A 569 9.27 15.20 -8.81
N SER A 570 8.36 15.85 -8.11
CA SER A 570 7.08 15.26 -7.73
C SER A 570 6.00 16.32 -7.57
N ILE A 571 4.74 15.90 -7.58
CA ILE A 571 3.57 16.76 -7.35
C ILE A 571 2.75 16.17 -6.21
N THR A 572 2.42 17.01 -5.22
CA THR A 572 1.54 16.64 -4.13
C THR A 572 0.14 17.17 -4.39
N VAL A 573 -0.84 16.26 -4.34
CA VAL A 573 -2.26 16.56 -4.56
C VAL A 573 -3.01 16.41 -3.23
N PRO A 574 -3.64 17.48 -2.71
CA PRO A 574 -4.44 17.39 -1.50
C PRO A 574 -5.80 16.73 -1.79
N LEU A 575 -6.24 15.86 -0.88
CA LEU A 575 -7.47 15.10 -0.93
C LEU A 575 -8.37 15.47 0.25
N LYS A 576 -9.64 15.71 -0.04
CA LYS A 576 -10.69 15.88 0.96
C LYS A 576 -11.43 14.56 1.20
N PRO A 577 -11.83 14.25 2.44
CA PRO A 577 -12.59 13.05 2.71
C PRO A 577 -14.01 13.15 2.12
N ILE A 578 -14.44 12.13 1.41
CA ILE A 578 -15.80 12.01 0.82
C ILE A 578 -16.78 11.29 1.73
N LYS A 579 -16.28 10.51 2.68
CA LYS A 579 -17.06 9.73 3.64
C LYS A 579 -16.32 9.70 4.97
N GLN A 580 -17.05 9.86 6.08
CA GLN A 580 -16.48 9.91 7.42
C GLN A 580 -17.39 9.14 8.38
N GLU A 581 -16.88 8.11 9.05
CA GLU A 581 -17.66 7.24 9.93
C GLU A 581 -16.94 7.02 11.27
N LEU A 582 -17.56 7.47 12.36
CA LEU A 582 -17.10 7.23 13.72
C LEU A 582 -17.85 6.03 14.30
N ARG A 583 -17.13 5.03 14.82
CA ARG A 583 -17.74 3.85 15.45
C ARG A 583 -16.89 3.30 16.59
N PRO A 584 -17.49 2.68 17.63
CA PRO A 584 -16.74 1.95 18.64
C PRO A 584 -16.01 0.76 18.01
N MET A 585 -14.86 0.42 18.56
CA MET A 585 -14.16 -0.83 18.24
C MET A 585 -14.77 -2.01 19.00
N GLY A 586 -14.35 -3.24 18.65
CA GLY A 586 -14.85 -4.45 19.28
C GLY A 586 -14.25 -4.69 20.68
N PRO A 587 -14.58 -5.84 21.32
CA PRO A 587 -14.14 -6.17 22.68
C PRO A 587 -12.62 -6.21 22.89
N ARG A 588 -11.85 -6.50 21.83
CA ARG A 588 -10.36 -6.50 21.88
C ARG A 588 -9.77 -5.10 22.13
N ASP A 589 -10.53 -4.05 21.85
CA ASP A 589 -10.10 -2.66 21.95
C ASP A 589 -10.80 -1.93 23.11
N LEU A 590 -11.22 -2.70 24.12
CA LEU A 590 -11.66 -2.23 25.42
C LEU A 590 -10.46 -2.31 26.38
N PHE A 591 -10.07 -1.19 26.98
CA PHE A 591 -8.98 -1.17 27.95
C PHE A 591 -9.40 -1.80 29.28
N TYR A 592 -8.41 -2.23 30.06
CA TYR A 592 -8.56 -2.87 31.36
C TYR A 592 -9.36 -2.01 32.37
N ASP A 593 -9.37 -0.68 32.21
CA ASP A 593 -10.10 0.29 33.03
C ASP A 593 -11.53 0.57 32.53
N GLY A 594 -11.97 -0.14 31.47
CA GLY A 594 -13.28 0.03 30.85
C GLY A 594 -13.34 1.13 29.79
N LYS A 595 -12.23 1.81 29.46
CA LYS A 595 -12.21 2.79 28.36
C LYS A 595 -12.35 2.09 27.01
N GLN A 596 -13.43 2.40 26.31
CA GLN A 596 -13.66 1.92 24.94
C GLN A 596 -12.85 2.73 23.93
N THR A 597 -12.09 2.06 23.06
CA THR A 597 -11.47 2.71 21.90
C THR A 597 -12.48 2.89 20.77
N TYR A 598 -12.44 4.04 20.10
CA TYR A 598 -13.23 4.35 18.91
C TYR A 598 -12.33 4.46 17.68
N GLN A 599 -12.90 4.25 16.50
CA GLN A 599 -12.24 4.49 15.23
C GLN A 599 -13.02 5.51 14.40
N LEU A 600 -12.30 6.43 13.77
CA LEU A 600 -12.78 7.29 12.71
C LEU A 600 -12.25 6.77 11.38
N LEU A 601 -13.14 6.42 10.46
CA LEU A 601 -12.82 6.00 9.10
C LEU A 601 -13.10 7.14 8.13
N MET A 602 -12.09 7.59 7.40
CA MET A 602 -12.21 8.62 6.37
C MET A 602 -11.85 8.03 5.01
N THR A 603 -12.77 8.12 4.04
CA THR A 603 -12.53 7.65 2.67
C THR A 603 -12.19 8.83 1.77
N TYR A 604 -11.13 8.70 0.98
CA TYR A 604 -10.68 9.64 -0.03
C TYR A 604 -10.70 8.95 -1.40
N LYS A 605 -10.91 9.72 -2.47
CA LYS A 605 -10.80 9.23 -3.85
C LYS A 605 -9.81 10.07 -4.63
N PHE A 606 -9.01 9.43 -5.47
CA PHE A 606 -8.06 10.09 -6.34
C PHE A 606 -7.86 9.31 -7.63
N GLN A 607 -7.35 10.00 -8.64
CA GLN A 607 -7.11 9.47 -9.98
C GLN A 607 -5.61 9.49 -10.28
N ILE A 608 -5.10 8.39 -10.82
CA ILE A 608 -3.76 8.32 -11.42
C ILE A 608 -3.94 8.33 -12.94
N GLU A 609 -3.47 9.41 -13.58
CA GLU A 609 -3.57 9.58 -15.05
C GLU A 609 -2.46 8.85 -15.81
N LYS A 610 -1.31 8.64 -15.17
CA LYS A 610 -0.17 7.91 -15.73
C LYS A 610 0.51 7.15 -14.62
N SER A 611 0.97 5.94 -14.94
CA SER A 611 1.70 5.08 -14.00
C SER A 611 2.87 5.84 -13.37
N CYS A 612 2.87 5.92 -12.03
CA CYS A 612 3.87 6.64 -11.26
C CYS A 612 4.04 6.07 -9.85
N ILE A 613 5.13 6.45 -9.18
CA ILE A 613 5.32 6.12 -7.77
C ILE A 613 4.50 7.09 -6.94
N VAL A 614 3.70 6.52 -6.04
CA VAL A 614 2.77 7.24 -5.18
C VAL A 614 3.17 7.06 -3.72
N THR A 615 3.25 8.18 -2.99
CA THR A 615 3.52 8.25 -1.54
C THR A 615 2.41 9.04 -0.86
N PRO A 616 1.45 8.37 -0.21
CA PRO A 616 0.43 9.05 0.58
C PRO A 616 1.01 9.63 1.87
N ASN A 617 0.47 10.78 2.27
CA ASN A 617 0.87 11.50 3.48
C ASN A 617 -0.38 12.12 4.12
N VAL A 618 -0.51 12.02 5.44
CA VAL A 618 -1.54 12.69 6.24
C VAL A 618 -0.81 13.67 7.17
N PRO A 619 -0.61 14.94 6.78
CA PRO A 619 0.32 15.83 7.47
C PRO A 619 0.12 15.99 8.98
N LEU A 620 -1.12 15.88 9.47
CA LEU A 620 -1.44 15.94 10.89
C LEU A 620 -0.89 14.75 11.70
N LEU A 621 -0.69 13.60 11.05
CA LEU A 621 -0.44 12.31 11.70
C LEU A 621 0.89 11.67 11.27
N SER A 622 1.25 11.82 10.00
CA SER A 622 2.31 11.08 9.30
C SER A 622 3.70 11.15 9.93
N GLU A 623 4.04 12.24 10.61
CA GLU A 623 5.37 12.39 11.21
C GLU A 623 5.49 11.76 12.60
N HIS A 624 4.38 11.35 13.22
CA HIS A 624 4.36 10.96 14.63
C HIS A 624 3.95 9.50 14.81
N LEU A 625 4.66 8.78 15.67
CA LEU A 625 4.34 7.41 16.07
C LEU A 625 4.07 7.35 17.57
N TYR A 626 5.11 7.49 18.38
CA TYR A 626 5.03 7.38 19.84
C TYR A 626 4.46 8.63 20.49
N GLU A 627 4.85 9.77 19.94
CA GLU A 627 4.53 11.10 20.43
C GLU A 627 3.17 11.61 19.96
N SER A 628 2.42 10.77 19.26
CA SER A 628 1.09 11.08 18.77
C SER A 628 0.09 11.24 19.93
N ASP A 629 -0.74 12.27 19.82
CA ASP A 629 -1.94 12.45 20.65
C ASP A 629 -3.05 11.45 20.30
N TYR A 630 -2.92 10.74 19.18
CA TYR A 630 -3.84 9.67 18.78
C TYR A 630 -3.32 8.30 19.20
N CYS A 631 -4.23 7.36 19.46
CA CYS A 631 -3.87 5.99 19.82
C CYS A 631 -3.27 5.18 18.64
N GLY A 632 -3.31 5.76 17.44
CA GLY A 632 -2.74 5.18 16.23
C GLY A 632 -3.60 5.48 15.03
N TYR A 633 -2.99 5.41 13.85
CA TYR A 633 -3.67 5.53 12.59
C TYR A 633 -2.99 4.65 11.54
N MET A 634 -3.71 4.37 10.48
CA MET A 634 -3.21 3.64 9.32
C MET A 634 -4.08 4.01 8.13
N TRP A 635 -3.49 4.09 6.94
CA TRP A 635 -4.25 4.23 5.71
C TRP A 635 -4.00 3.03 4.79
N SER A 636 -5.00 2.69 3.99
CA SER A 636 -4.93 1.63 2.98
C SER A 636 -5.50 2.12 1.66
N ILE A 637 -4.83 1.81 0.55
CA ILE A 637 -5.26 2.14 -0.81
C ILE A 637 -5.90 0.91 -1.46
N TYR A 638 -7.01 1.15 -2.15
CA TYR A 638 -7.76 0.16 -2.92
C TYR A 638 -7.99 0.65 -4.34
N ASP A 639 -8.00 -0.28 -5.29
CA ASP A 639 -8.41 0.00 -6.67
C ASP A 639 -9.94 0.20 -6.79
N ILE A 640 -10.40 0.49 -8.00
CA ILE A 640 -11.82 0.66 -8.33
C ILE A 640 -12.70 -0.60 -8.09
N ASN A 641 -12.08 -1.77 -7.88
CA ASN A 641 -12.72 -3.05 -7.59
C ASN A 641 -12.67 -3.41 -6.11
N ASN A 642 -12.22 -2.49 -5.25
CA ASN A 642 -11.93 -2.70 -3.84
C ASN A 642 -10.84 -3.76 -3.60
N ALA A 643 -9.98 -4.02 -4.57
CA ALA A 643 -8.78 -4.82 -4.37
C ALA A 643 -7.77 -3.99 -3.59
N TYR A 644 -7.18 -4.58 -2.56
CA TYR A 644 -6.14 -3.97 -1.75
C TYR A 644 -4.87 -3.77 -2.56
N MET A 645 -4.29 -2.57 -2.54
CA MET A 645 -3.02 -2.25 -3.19
C MET A 645 -1.88 -2.25 -2.17
N PHE A 646 -1.90 -1.33 -1.20
CA PHE A 646 -0.90 -1.24 -0.14
C PHE A 646 -1.40 -0.36 1.01
N SER A 647 -0.68 -0.37 2.14
CA SER A 647 -0.97 0.44 3.33
C SER A 647 0.26 1.21 3.78
N GLY A 648 0.03 2.22 4.61
CA GLY A 648 1.07 2.96 5.29
C GLY A 648 0.57 3.57 6.61
N GLY A 649 1.52 4.11 7.35
CA GLY A 649 1.31 4.76 8.65
C GLY A 649 2.33 5.87 8.87
N SER A 650 2.93 5.91 10.05
CA SER A 650 3.97 6.88 10.43
C SER A 650 5.23 6.74 9.60
N TYR A 651 5.88 7.87 9.31
CA TYR A 651 7.04 8.00 8.43
C TYR A 651 6.68 7.68 6.97
N PRO A 652 5.97 8.59 6.27
CA PRO A 652 5.33 8.33 4.98
C PRO A 652 6.31 7.90 3.88
N ASP A 653 7.57 8.37 3.94
CA ASP A 653 8.61 8.04 2.97
C ASP A 653 8.94 6.54 2.92
N ARG A 654 8.60 5.77 3.96
CA ARG A 654 8.77 4.30 4.00
C ARG A 654 7.73 3.57 3.12
N PHE A 655 6.62 4.23 2.79
CA PHE A 655 5.45 3.65 2.13
C PHE A 655 5.19 4.30 0.78
N SER A 656 5.94 3.86 -0.23
CA SER A 656 5.72 4.23 -1.62
C SER A 656 5.52 3.00 -2.49
N THR A 657 4.64 3.09 -3.49
CA THR A 657 4.36 1.99 -4.43
C THR A 657 4.00 2.57 -5.79
N LYS A 658 4.35 1.84 -6.85
CA LYS A 658 3.98 2.21 -8.22
C LYS A 658 2.50 1.86 -8.43
N LEU A 659 1.68 2.88 -8.73
CA LEU A 659 0.29 2.70 -9.11
C LEU A 659 0.13 2.89 -10.61
N GLU A 660 -0.66 2.04 -11.25
CA GLU A 660 -1.01 2.14 -12.66
C GLU A 660 -2.12 3.17 -12.89
N GLU A 661 -2.33 3.56 -14.16
CA GLU A 661 -3.43 4.47 -14.52
C GLU A 661 -4.78 3.90 -14.06
N GLY A 662 -5.56 4.69 -13.32
CA GLY A 662 -6.83 4.24 -12.76
C GLY A 662 -7.40 5.10 -11.64
N GLU A 663 -8.63 4.75 -11.24
CA GLU A 663 -9.32 5.31 -10.07
C GLU A 663 -8.95 4.51 -8.82
N TYR A 664 -8.60 5.22 -7.74
CA TYR A 664 -8.25 4.63 -6.45
C TYR A 664 -9.05 5.26 -5.31
N SER A 665 -9.18 4.50 -4.23
CA SER A 665 -9.71 5.00 -2.97
C SER A 665 -8.70 4.75 -1.85
N MET A 666 -8.55 5.72 -0.95
CA MET A 666 -7.76 5.59 0.26
C MET A 666 -8.68 5.62 1.47
N ILE A 667 -8.53 4.67 2.39
CA ILE A 667 -9.25 4.65 3.66
C ILE A 667 -8.24 4.92 4.76
N LEU A 668 -8.38 6.06 5.45
CA LEU A 668 -7.64 6.40 6.66
C LEU A 668 -8.45 6.00 7.88
N GLN A 669 -7.85 5.19 8.76
CA GLN A 669 -8.36 4.85 10.07
C GLN A 669 -7.58 5.61 11.13
N VAL A 670 -8.25 6.36 12.00
CA VAL A 670 -7.66 7.02 13.18
C VAL A 670 -8.35 6.49 14.43
N ARG A 671 -7.59 6.18 15.49
CA ARG A 671 -8.13 5.61 16.73
C ARG A 671 -7.85 6.50 17.93
N HIS A 672 -8.81 6.54 18.84
CA HIS A 672 -8.66 7.21 20.13
C HIS A 672 -9.74 6.74 21.12
N TYR A 673 -9.47 6.78 22.42
CA TYR A 673 -10.46 6.47 23.46
C TYR A 673 -11.40 7.66 23.77
N CYS A 674 -10.93 8.90 23.62
CA CYS A 674 -11.78 10.10 23.66
C CYS A 674 -12.45 10.35 22.30
N LYS A 675 -13.79 10.37 22.27
CA LYS A 675 -14.57 10.67 21.06
C LYS A 675 -14.35 12.09 20.55
N ASP A 676 -14.23 13.07 21.45
CA ASP A 676 -14.11 14.47 21.07
C ASP A 676 -12.82 14.75 20.28
N ALA A 677 -11.74 14.04 20.61
CA ALA A 677 -10.49 14.09 19.82
C ALA A 677 -10.70 13.57 18.39
N LEU A 678 -11.51 12.52 18.18
CA LEU A 678 -11.83 12.02 16.84
C LEU A 678 -12.81 12.95 16.11
N GLU A 679 -13.72 13.59 16.82
CA GLU A 679 -14.59 14.63 16.24
C GLU A 679 -13.75 15.81 15.72
N GLN A 680 -12.70 16.21 16.44
CA GLN A 680 -11.74 17.22 15.97
C GLN A 680 -10.92 16.76 14.76
N ALA A 681 -10.65 15.46 14.64
CA ALA A 681 -9.95 14.87 13.49
C ALA A 681 -10.83 14.75 12.24
N LYS A 682 -12.14 14.98 12.32
CA LYS A 682 -13.02 14.97 11.13
C LYS A 682 -12.58 16.04 10.14
N GLY A 683 -12.66 15.71 8.86
CA GLY A 683 -12.25 16.61 7.79
C GLY A 683 -10.73 16.73 7.59
N THR A 684 -9.92 15.94 8.32
CA THR A 684 -8.45 15.91 8.12
C THR A 684 -8.12 15.69 6.64
N LEU A 685 -7.26 16.56 6.11
CA LEU A 685 -6.80 16.45 4.73
C LEU A 685 -5.74 15.37 4.61
N ALA A 686 -5.82 14.58 3.55
CA ALA A 686 -4.74 13.72 3.11
C ALA A 686 -4.07 14.33 1.89
N CYS A 687 -2.85 13.91 1.61
CA CYS A 687 -2.07 14.31 0.45
C CYS A 687 -1.56 13.06 -0.25
N VAL A 688 -1.54 13.09 -1.58
CA VAL A 688 -0.93 12.04 -2.39
C VAL A 688 0.20 12.66 -3.17
N ASN A 689 1.43 12.26 -2.86
CA ASN A 689 2.62 12.68 -3.58
C ASN A 689 2.88 11.73 -4.75
N CYS A 690 2.84 12.25 -5.98
CA CYS A 690 3.06 11.53 -7.22
C CYS A 690 4.41 11.92 -7.82
N LYS A 691 5.30 10.95 -8.01
CA LYS A 691 6.59 11.17 -8.68
C LYS A 691 6.37 11.51 -10.17
N LEU A 692 7.03 12.56 -10.65
CA LEU A 692 6.97 12.95 -12.07
C LEU A 692 7.83 12.00 -12.92
N ALA A 693 7.37 11.71 -14.15
CA ALA A 693 8.12 10.90 -15.10
C ALA A 693 9.46 11.55 -15.49
N SER A 694 9.46 12.87 -15.65
CA SER A 694 10.65 13.70 -15.87
C SER A 694 10.64 14.87 -14.90
N PRO A 695 11.74 15.17 -14.19
CA PRO A 695 11.83 16.35 -13.35
C PRO A 695 11.62 17.64 -14.16
N ILE A 696 10.92 18.61 -13.58
CA ILE A 696 10.73 19.94 -14.17
C ILE A 696 11.89 20.81 -13.69
N ALA A 697 12.78 21.18 -14.61
CA ALA A 697 13.85 22.14 -14.34
C ALA A 697 13.27 23.56 -14.30
N VAL A 698 13.61 24.31 -13.26
CA VAL A 698 13.21 25.71 -13.10
C VAL A 698 14.38 26.61 -13.47
N ASP A 699 14.18 27.47 -14.46
CA ASP A 699 15.21 28.36 -14.97
C ASP A 699 15.51 29.49 -13.96
N SER A 700 16.81 29.78 -13.78
CA SER A 700 17.31 30.89 -12.97
C SER A 700 17.82 32.06 -13.82
N TYR A 701 17.72 33.28 -13.31
CA TYR A 701 18.07 34.53 -14.00
C TYR A 701 18.79 35.50 -13.06
N GLU A 702 19.69 36.33 -13.61
CA GLU A 702 20.46 37.31 -12.82
C GLU A 702 19.61 38.53 -12.41
N SER A 703 18.62 38.88 -13.23
CA SER A 703 17.78 40.05 -13.03
C SER A 703 16.35 39.81 -13.51
N TRP A 704 15.40 40.61 -13.02
CA TRP A 704 14.01 40.56 -13.50
C TRP A 704 13.88 40.86 -15.00
N PRO A 705 14.60 41.84 -15.59
CA PRO A 705 14.62 42.02 -17.05
C PRO A 705 15.13 40.79 -17.82
N SER A 706 16.16 40.10 -17.32
CA SER A 706 16.70 38.89 -17.95
C SER A 706 15.66 37.76 -18.02
N CYS A 707 14.68 37.73 -17.11
CA CYS A 707 13.56 36.78 -17.16
C CYS A 707 12.70 36.99 -18.41
N LYS A 708 12.51 38.25 -18.86
CA LYS A 708 11.73 38.57 -20.06
C LYS A 708 12.47 38.22 -21.35
N ASN A 709 13.80 38.36 -21.36
CA ASN A 709 14.65 38.11 -22.52
C ASN A 709 15.13 36.64 -22.59
N ALA A 710 14.72 35.79 -21.64
CA ALA A 710 15.15 34.39 -21.51
C ALA A 710 16.68 34.20 -21.38
N GLU A 711 17.40 35.18 -20.86
CA GLU A 711 18.85 35.10 -20.61
C GLU A 711 19.13 34.38 -19.29
N LYS A 712 19.43 33.08 -19.38
CA LYS A 712 19.61 32.21 -18.21
C LYS A 712 20.89 32.55 -17.43
N PHE A 713 20.78 32.51 -16.10
CA PHE A 713 21.91 32.58 -15.19
C PHE A 713 22.74 31.29 -15.29
N THR A 714 24.05 31.42 -15.43
CA THR A 714 24.98 30.29 -15.57
C THR A 714 25.69 29.98 -14.25
N SER A 715 26.57 30.87 -13.81
CA SER A 715 27.32 30.77 -12.55
C SER A 715 27.99 32.11 -12.21
N CYS A 716 28.30 32.34 -10.94
CA CYS A 716 29.19 33.43 -10.56
C CYS A 716 30.02 33.10 -9.31
N LEU A 717 31.22 33.66 -9.22
CA LEU A 717 32.00 33.62 -7.99
C LEU A 717 31.45 34.64 -6.98
N LEU A 718 30.98 34.18 -5.82
CA LEU A 718 30.55 35.04 -4.72
C LEU A 718 31.64 35.14 -3.66
N GLN A 719 32.01 36.37 -3.30
CA GLN A 719 33.01 36.64 -2.25
C GLN A 719 32.39 36.56 -0.85
N ARG A 720 33.23 36.35 0.17
CA ARG A 720 32.80 36.25 1.58
C ARG A 720 31.84 37.37 1.97
N GLY A 721 30.65 37.01 2.47
CA GLY A 721 29.64 37.96 2.92
C GLY A 721 28.92 38.74 1.83
N GLN A 722 29.28 38.57 0.55
CA GLN A 722 28.58 39.16 -0.58
C GLN A 722 27.17 38.58 -0.70
N MET A 723 26.21 39.46 -0.98
CA MET A 723 24.83 39.08 -1.28
C MET A 723 24.59 39.13 -2.78
N LYS A 724 23.83 38.17 -3.33
CA LYS A 724 23.34 38.23 -4.71
C LYS A 724 21.87 37.84 -4.78
N ALA A 725 21.12 38.59 -5.58
CA ALA A 725 19.75 38.26 -5.92
C ALA A 725 19.74 37.33 -7.14
N ILE A 726 18.96 36.26 -7.08
CA ILE A 726 18.71 35.35 -8.20
C ILE A 726 17.20 35.23 -8.37
N TYR A 727 16.76 35.20 -9.61
CA TYR A 727 15.34 35.16 -9.96
C TYR A 727 15.01 33.80 -10.57
N PHE A 728 13.90 33.18 -10.19
CA PHE A 728 13.41 31.91 -10.76
C PHE A 728 12.03 32.13 -11.38
N SER A 729 11.80 31.64 -12.60
CA SER A 729 10.50 31.74 -13.25
C SER A 729 9.56 30.61 -12.80
N PHE A 730 8.26 30.87 -12.75
CA PHE A 730 7.29 29.79 -12.57
C PHE A 730 7.25 28.89 -13.82
N PRO A 731 7.15 27.54 -13.68
CA PRO A 731 7.00 26.66 -14.83
C PRO A 731 5.81 27.04 -15.71
N THR A 732 5.96 26.94 -17.03
CA THR A 732 4.86 27.21 -17.96
C THR A 732 3.74 26.18 -17.78
N ILE A 733 2.50 26.57 -18.13
CA ILE A 733 1.31 25.70 -18.07
C ILE A 733 1.51 24.37 -18.82
N GLU A 734 2.26 24.41 -19.93
CA GLU A 734 2.58 23.21 -20.74
C GLU A 734 3.48 22.20 -20.02
N ASN A 735 4.32 22.68 -19.09
CA ASN A 735 5.22 21.85 -18.30
C ASN A 735 4.54 21.27 -17.05
N LEU A 736 3.35 21.77 -16.68
CA LEU A 736 2.63 21.29 -15.51
C LEU A 736 1.85 20.00 -15.82
N PRO A 737 1.77 19.07 -14.85
CA PRO A 737 0.92 17.89 -14.99
C PRO A 737 -0.54 18.29 -15.19
N ILE A 738 -1.23 17.65 -16.13
CA ILE A 738 -2.65 17.94 -16.49
C ILE A 738 -3.61 17.74 -15.30
N TYR A 739 -3.22 16.94 -14.32
CA TYR A 739 -3.98 16.66 -13.10
C TYR A 739 -3.61 17.59 -11.92
N ALA A 740 -2.77 18.60 -12.13
CA ALA A 740 -2.56 19.64 -11.14
C ALA A 740 -3.86 20.46 -10.97
N SER A 741 -4.32 20.61 -9.74
CA SER A 741 -5.49 21.40 -9.37
C SER A 741 -5.09 22.58 -8.49
N ALA A 742 -5.99 23.53 -8.28
CA ALA A 742 -5.78 24.57 -7.29
C ALA A 742 -5.50 23.95 -5.90
N GLY A 743 -4.39 24.35 -5.27
CA GLY A 743 -3.93 23.83 -3.98
C GLY A 743 -2.94 22.66 -4.05
N SER A 744 -2.70 22.07 -5.22
CA SER A 744 -1.58 21.14 -5.41
C SER A 744 -0.24 21.89 -5.36
N PHE A 745 0.86 21.19 -5.10
CA PHE A 745 2.19 21.80 -5.12
C PHE A 745 3.27 20.86 -5.63
N LEU A 746 4.18 21.42 -6.43
CA LEU A 746 5.36 20.72 -6.93
C LEU A 746 6.45 20.70 -5.86
N CYS A 747 7.05 19.53 -5.64
CA CYS A 747 8.11 19.30 -4.68
C CYS A 747 9.41 18.90 -5.38
N GLY A 748 10.53 19.45 -4.93
CA GLY A 748 11.86 19.12 -5.43
C GLY A 748 12.94 19.74 -4.58
N HIS A 749 14.15 19.81 -5.16
CA HIS A 749 15.29 20.40 -4.45
C HIS A 749 15.92 21.54 -5.26
N LEU A 750 16.39 22.54 -4.53
CA LEU A 750 17.26 23.61 -4.99
C LEU A 750 18.68 23.33 -4.51
N VAL A 751 19.63 23.20 -5.44
CA VAL A 751 21.07 23.07 -5.18
C VAL A 751 21.71 24.44 -5.43
N LEU A 752 22.44 25.01 -4.48
CA LEU A 752 23.05 26.35 -4.62
C LEU A 752 24.50 26.34 -5.14
N SER A 753 25.31 25.34 -4.76
CA SER A 753 26.70 25.21 -5.19
C SER A 753 27.11 23.74 -5.30
N ARG A 754 28.04 23.44 -6.22
CA ARG A 754 28.79 22.18 -6.27
C ARG A 754 30.20 22.47 -5.76
N CYS A 755 30.55 21.99 -4.56
CA CYS A 755 31.89 22.14 -4.02
C CYS A 755 32.78 20.97 -4.49
N GLU A 756 33.80 21.25 -5.31
CA GLU A 756 34.70 20.24 -5.90
C GLU A 756 35.80 19.73 -4.95
N LEU A 757 35.87 20.23 -3.71
CA LEU A 757 37.01 20.00 -2.81
C LEU A 757 37.14 18.59 -2.21
N THR A 758 36.14 17.71 -2.37
CA THR A 758 36.22 16.32 -1.90
C THR A 758 35.44 15.39 -2.82
N LYS A 759 35.94 14.18 -3.10
CA LYS A 759 35.24 13.16 -3.92
C LYS A 759 33.87 12.71 -3.36
N THR A 760 33.49 13.21 -2.19
CA THR A 760 32.23 13.00 -1.50
C THR A 760 31.78 14.30 -0.82
N THR A 761 31.10 15.18 -1.54
CA THR A 761 30.40 16.33 -0.96
C THR A 761 28.94 16.28 -1.39
N LEU A 762 28.05 16.04 -0.43
CA LEU A 762 26.61 16.18 -0.64
C LEU A 762 26.32 17.64 -1.03
N PRO A 763 25.63 17.90 -2.15
CA PRO A 763 25.24 19.26 -2.51
C PRO A 763 24.34 19.86 -1.42
N VAL A 764 24.48 21.16 -1.11
CA VAL A 764 23.54 21.85 -0.22
C VAL A 764 22.19 21.93 -0.96
N THR A 765 21.26 21.07 -0.56
CA THR A 765 19.91 20.95 -1.13
C THR A 765 18.88 21.56 -0.20
N PHE A 766 17.98 22.39 -0.74
CA PHE A 766 16.81 22.89 -0.03
C PHE A 766 15.54 22.34 -0.64
N ASP A 767 14.58 21.95 0.18
CA ASP A 767 13.28 21.53 -0.31
C ASP A 767 12.45 22.74 -0.76
N VAL A 768 11.90 22.63 -1.97
CA VAL A 768 11.09 23.67 -2.60
C VAL A 768 9.68 23.15 -2.82
N LYS A 769 8.69 23.91 -2.33
CA LYS A 769 7.27 23.69 -2.62
C LYS A 769 6.73 24.86 -3.45
N LEU A 770 6.17 24.55 -4.61
CA LEU A 770 5.64 25.52 -5.56
C LEU A 770 4.16 25.23 -5.82
N TYR A 771 3.28 26.09 -5.33
CA TYR A 771 1.82 25.88 -5.35
C TYR A 771 1.18 26.23 -6.70
N THR A 772 0.22 25.41 -7.12
CA THR A 772 -0.63 25.65 -8.28
C THR A 772 -1.91 26.36 -7.85
N GLN A 773 -2.24 27.47 -8.50
CA GLN A 773 -3.39 28.33 -8.15
C GLN A 773 -4.58 28.19 -9.11
N MET A 774 -4.47 27.35 -10.13
CA MET A 774 -5.50 27.15 -11.15
C MET A 774 -5.73 25.67 -11.37
N ASP A 775 -6.99 25.32 -11.63
CA ASP A 775 -7.33 24.00 -12.12
C ASP A 775 -6.90 23.88 -13.57
N MET A 776 -6.07 22.87 -13.86
CA MET A 776 -5.68 22.59 -15.23
C MET A 776 -6.93 22.17 -16.03
N PRO A 777 -7.08 22.66 -17.28
CA PRO A 777 -8.21 22.29 -18.12
C PRO A 777 -8.17 20.78 -18.33
N LYS A 778 -9.18 20.08 -17.80
CA LYS A 778 -9.32 18.63 -17.98
C LYS A 778 -9.33 18.36 -19.47
N LYS A 779 -8.36 17.59 -19.98
CA LYS A 779 -8.50 17.02 -21.33
C LYS A 779 -9.78 16.19 -21.31
N LYS A 780 -10.78 16.57 -22.11
CA LYS A 780 -11.88 15.64 -22.43
C LYS A 780 -11.20 14.34 -22.82
N LYS A 781 -11.47 13.23 -22.10
CA LYS A 781 -11.06 11.90 -22.58
C LYS A 781 -11.48 11.86 -24.04
N LYS A 782 -10.56 11.51 -24.93
CA LYS A 782 -10.92 11.22 -26.32
C LYS A 782 -11.79 9.97 -26.28
N SER A 783 -13.05 10.09 -25.86
CA SER A 783 -14.07 9.16 -26.30
C SER A 783 -13.95 9.19 -27.80
N LEU A 784 -13.91 8.02 -28.43
CA LEU A 784 -14.07 7.96 -29.87
C LEU A 784 -15.49 8.48 -30.15
N THR A 785 -15.64 9.79 -30.31
CA THR A 785 -16.90 10.38 -30.70
C THR A 785 -17.07 9.96 -32.14
N LEU A 786 -17.88 8.93 -32.36
CA LEU A 786 -18.10 8.32 -33.68
C LEU A 786 -18.74 9.30 -34.68
N VAL A 787 -19.18 10.44 -34.16
CA VAL A 787 -19.56 11.64 -34.87
C VAL A 787 -18.57 12.73 -34.47
N PRO A 788 -17.89 13.42 -35.40
CA PRO A 788 -17.11 14.57 -35.02
C PRO A 788 -18.03 15.54 -34.30
N ASP A 789 -17.58 16.04 -33.14
CA ASP A 789 -18.06 17.28 -32.55
C ASP A 789 -17.78 18.40 -33.57
N VAL A 790 -18.64 18.49 -34.59
CA VAL A 790 -18.84 19.74 -35.28
C VAL A 790 -19.71 20.53 -34.30
N GLU A 791 -19.07 21.19 -33.34
CA GLU A 791 -19.65 22.27 -32.52
C GLU A 791 -20.06 23.43 -33.46
N ARG A 792 -21.02 23.17 -34.33
CA ARG A 792 -21.75 24.18 -35.07
C ARG A 792 -22.88 24.61 -34.16
N LYS A 793 -22.90 25.88 -33.77
CA LYS A 793 -24.03 26.46 -33.03
C LYS A 793 -25.32 26.09 -33.76
N ILE A 794 -26.37 25.72 -33.03
CA ILE A 794 -27.71 25.39 -33.59
C ILE A 794 -28.17 26.48 -34.58
N SER A 795 -27.79 27.74 -34.33
CA SER A 795 -28.02 28.91 -35.19
C SER A 795 -27.38 28.86 -36.59
N SER A 796 -26.57 27.85 -36.91
CA SER A 796 -25.88 27.70 -38.21
C SER A 796 -26.53 26.68 -39.15
N PHE A 797 -27.61 26.03 -38.72
CA PHE A 797 -28.36 25.04 -39.50
C PHE A 797 -29.69 25.62 -40.00
N SER A 798 -30.13 25.20 -41.20
CA SER A 798 -31.51 25.49 -41.65
C SER A 798 -32.52 24.67 -40.84
N VAL A 799 -33.79 25.10 -40.84
CA VAL A 799 -34.87 24.37 -40.17
C VAL A 799 -35.00 22.95 -40.73
N ASP A 800 -34.86 22.78 -42.05
CA ASP A 800 -34.91 21.47 -42.71
C ASP A 800 -33.75 20.56 -42.29
N GLU A 801 -32.54 21.10 -42.12
CA GLU A 801 -31.37 20.33 -41.66
C GLU A 801 -31.50 19.93 -40.18
N LEU A 802 -32.08 20.80 -39.35
CA LEU A 802 -32.40 20.48 -37.95
C LEU A 802 -33.47 19.39 -37.87
N MET A 803 -34.50 19.42 -38.72
CA MET A 803 -35.51 18.36 -38.78
C MET A 803 -34.96 17.04 -39.28
N TYR A 804 -34.09 17.06 -40.29
CA TYR A 804 -33.37 15.87 -40.73
C TYR A 804 -32.58 15.22 -39.58
N ARG A 805 -31.80 16.02 -38.85
CA ARG A 805 -31.01 15.56 -37.69
C ARG A 805 -31.88 15.06 -36.54
N TYR A 806 -33.00 15.71 -36.26
CA TYR A 806 -33.95 15.28 -35.22
C TYR A 806 -34.62 13.94 -35.56
N LYS A 807 -35.01 13.73 -36.82
CA LYS A 807 -35.54 12.45 -37.29
C LYS A 807 -34.51 11.32 -37.16
N ILE A 808 -33.23 11.57 -37.46
CA ILE A 808 -32.14 10.60 -37.23
C ILE A 808 -31.98 10.29 -35.74
N TRP A 809 -32.10 11.30 -34.87
CA TRP A 809 -32.06 11.11 -33.42
C TRP A 809 -33.25 10.25 -32.93
N LEU A 810 -34.47 10.49 -33.45
CA LEU A 810 -35.66 9.69 -33.14
C LEU A 810 -35.51 8.24 -33.62
N MET A 811 -34.92 8.03 -34.81
CA MET A 811 -34.66 6.71 -35.39
C MET A 811 -33.80 5.84 -34.45
N ALA A 812 -32.90 6.43 -33.67
CA ALA A 812 -32.07 5.71 -32.71
C ALA A 812 -32.75 5.43 -31.34
N ARG A 813 -34.00 5.89 -31.11
CA ARG A 813 -34.67 5.86 -29.79
C ARG A 813 -36.11 5.35 -29.76
N ARG A 814 -36.88 5.36 -30.86
CA ARG A 814 -38.33 5.07 -30.90
C ARG A 814 -38.72 3.61 -31.22
N GLY A 815 -37.79 2.65 -31.10
CA GLY A 815 -38.03 1.23 -31.38
C GLY A 815 -37.90 0.85 -32.86
N LEU A 816 -37.88 -0.46 -33.17
CA LEU A 816 -37.50 -0.97 -34.48
C LEU A 816 -38.43 -0.52 -35.62
N ALA A 817 -39.75 -0.62 -35.42
CA ALA A 817 -40.74 -0.28 -36.45
C ALA A 817 -40.64 1.20 -36.88
N ALA A 818 -40.56 2.10 -35.90
CA ALA A 818 -40.36 3.53 -36.16
C ALA A 818 -39.00 3.80 -36.81
N SER A 819 -37.96 3.07 -36.40
CA SER A 819 -36.61 3.20 -36.95
C SER A 819 -36.53 2.74 -38.43
N ASN A 820 -37.27 1.69 -38.81
CA ASN A 820 -37.37 1.23 -40.21
C ASN A 820 -38.03 2.29 -41.11
N LEU A 821 -39.17 2.84 -40.65
CA LEU A 821 -39.91 3.87 -41.38
C LEU A 821 -39.09 5.14 -41.55
N LEU A 822 -38.51 5.64 -40.45
CA LEU A 822 -37.66 6.83 -40.47
C LEU A 822 -36.42 6.62 -41.36
N TYR A 823 -35.80 5.44 -41.33
CA TYR A 823 -34.64 5.16 -42.19
C TYR A 823 -35.02 5.19 -43.68
N ALA A 824 -36.15 4.59 -44.06
CA ALA A 824 -36.63 4.62 -45.44
C ALA A 824 -36.89 6.07 -45.92
N GLU A 825 -37.55 6.88 -45.10
CA GLU A 825 -37.82 8.29 -45.39
C GLU A 825 -36.53 9.12 -45.50
N LEU A 826 -35.60 8.95 -44.57
CA LEU A 826 -34.39 9.77 -44.47
C LEU A 826 -33.34 9.48 -45.55
N VAL A 827 -33.36 8.29 -46.14
CA VAL A 827 -32.43 7.91 -47.23
C VAL A 827 -32.86 8.49 -48.58
N GLU A 828 -34.15 8.71 -48.78
CA GLU A 828 -34.71 9.25 -50.03
C GLU A 828 -34.77 10.79 -50.05
N GLN A 829 -34.59 11.44 -48.90
CA GLN A 829 -34.63 12.90 -48.80
C GLN A 829 -33.45 13.59 -49.50
N GLU A 830 -33.72 14.43 -50.49
CA GLU A 830 -32.71 15.22 -51.20
C GLU A 830 -31.94 16.16 -50.26
N GLY A 831 -30.61 16.20 -50.41
CA GLY A 831 -29.71 17.02 -49.59
C GLY A 831 -29.38 16.45 -48.20
N GLY A 832 -29.94 15.28 -47.83
CA GLY A 832 -29.65 14.60 -46.56
C GLY A 832 -28.28 13.90 -46.52
N ASP A 833 -27.67 13.82 -45.33
CA ASP A 833 -26.45 13.04 -45.09
C ASP A 833 -26.77 11.55 -44.94
N VAL A 834 -26.86 10.86 -46.08
CA VAL A 834 -27.18 9.42 -46.17
C VAL A 834 -26.14 8.55 -45.45
N VAL A 835 -24.88 8.99 -45.40
CA VAL A 835 -23.79 8.30 -44.67
C VAL A 835 -24.11 8.31 -43.18
N TYR A 836 -24.50 9.47 -42.65
CA TYR A 836 -24.80 9.65 -41.22
C TYR A 836 -26.05 8.88 -40.80
N CYS A 837 -27.11 8.96 -41.61
CA CYS A 837 -28.32 8.20 -41.41
C CYS A 837 -28.04 6.69 -41.37
N THR A 838 -27.31 6.17 -42.37
CA THR A 838 -26.96 4.74 -42.47
C THR A 838 -26.04 4.27 -41.35
N LEU A 839 -25.04 5.08 -40.96
CA LEU A 839 -24.16 4.79 -39.83
C LEU A 839 -24.96 4.71 -38.52
N THR A 840 -25.84 5.67 -38.26
CA THR A 840 -26.66 5.71 -37.04
C THR A 840 -27.57 4.48 -36.94
N ARG A 841 -28.20 4.10 -38.05
CA ARG A 841 -29.04 2.90 -38.14
C ARG A 841 -28.24 1.62 -37.89
N LEU A 842 -27.04 1.51 -38.47
CA LEU A 842 -26.13 0.38 -38.25
C LEU A 842 -25.75 0.25 -36.77
N ILE A 843 -25.35 1.36 -36.13
CA ILE A 843 -24.98 1.39 -34.71
C ILE A 843 -26.17 0.97 -33.83
N TYR A 844 -27.38 1.46 -34.12
CA TYR A 844 -28.59 1.09 -33.39
C TYR A 844 -28.86 -0.41 -33.42
N LEU A 845 -28.83 -1.02 -34.61
CA LEU A 845 -29.06 -2.46 -34.77
C LEU A 845 -28.01 -3.31 -34.07
N MET A 846 -26.73 -2.92 -34.18
CA MET A 846 -25.67 -3.64 -33.51
C MET A 846 -25.72 -3.50 -31.97
N LYS A 847 -26.26 -2.39 -31.44
CA LYS A 847 -26.37 -2.14 -30.00
C LYS A 847 -27.52 -2.90 -29.33
N TYR A 848 -28.69 -2.95 -29.97
CA TYR A 848 -29.92 -3.38 -29.30
C TYR A 848 -30.60 -4.61 -29.89
N GLN A 849 -30.28 -5.01 -31.12
CA GLN A 849 -30.99 -6.09 -31.83
C GLN A 849 -30.06 -6.92 -32.73
N MET A 850 -28.81 -7.15 -32.32
CA MET A 850 -27.86 -7.89 -33.16
C MET A 850 -28.32 -9.34 -33.41
N ALA A 851 -28.94 -9.98 -32.42
CA ALA A 851 -29.54 -11.30 -32.55
C ALA A 851 -30.80 -11.23 -33.43
N GLY A 852 -30.76 -11.88 -34.59
CA GLY A 852 -31.88 -11.92 -35.56
C GLY A 852 -31.75 -10.97 -36.75
N TYR A 853 -31.00 -9.87 -36.64
CA TYR A 853 -30.85 -8.86 -37.71
C TYR A 853 -29.48 -8.87 -38.39
N GLN A 854 -28.77 -9.99 -38.29
CA GLN A 854 -27.40 -10.13 -38.78
C GLN A 854 -27.28 -9.88 -40.29
N GLN A 855 -28.29 -10.28 -41.07
CA GLN A 855 -28.33 -10.03 -42.52
C GLN A 855 -28.55 -8.56 -42.86
N GLU A 856 -29.41 -7.87 -42.11
CA GLU A 856 -29.63 -6.43 -42.28
C GLU A 856 -28.39 -5.62 -41.91
N ILE A 857 -27.73 -5.97 -40.80
CA ILE A 857 -26.45 -5.36 -40.38
C ILE A 857 -25.38 -5.56 -41.46
N TYR A 858 -25.28 -6.76 -42.05
CA TYR A 858 -24.37 -7.03 -43.15
C TYR A 858 -24.69 -6.15 -44.37
N ASN A 859 -25.95 -6.10 -44.80
CA ASN A 859 -26.36 -5.30 -45.96
C ASN A 859 -26.12 -3.79 -45.76
N LEU A 860 -26.43 -3.26 -44.58
CA LEU A 860 -26.18 -1.86 -44.23
C LEU A 860 -24.68 -1.55 -44.19
N SER A 861 -23.85 -2.47 -43.69
CA SER A 861 -22.40 -2.29 -43.70
C SER A 861 -21.84 -2.22 -45.12
N VAL A 862 -22.32 -3.08 -46.04
CA VAL A 862 -21.93 -3.05 -47.45
C VAL A 862 -22.41 -1.78 -48.13
N LYS A 863 -23.67 -1.37 -47.87
CA LYS A 863 -24.24 -0.12 -48.39
C LYS A 863 -23.39 1.07 -47.95
N LEU A 864 -23.03 1.15 -46.66
CA LEU A 864 -22.21 2.23 -46.12
C LEU A 864 -20.80 2.27 -46.73
N LEU A 865 -20.16 1.11 -46.94
CA LEU A 865 -18.84 1.03 -47.59
C LEU A 865 -18.86 1.45 -49.06
N ASN A 866 -20.00 1.27 -49.75
CA ASN A 866 -20.17 1.72 -51.14
C ASN A 866 -20.45 3.23 -51.24
N LEU A 867 -20.96 3.86 -50.18
CA LEU A 867 -21.21 5.31 -50.13
C LEU A 867 -19.94 6.13 -49.88
N ILE A 868 -18.84 5.50 -49.43
CA ILE A 868 -17.61 6.18 -49.02
C ILE A 868 -16.47 5.82 -49.98
N ASP A 869 -15.80 6.85 -50.54
CA ASP A 869 -14.58 6.64 -51.32
C ASP A 869 -13.39 6.32 -50.39
N ARG A 870 -13.09 5.03 -50.27
CA ARG A 870 -12.00 4.52 -49.43
C ARG A 870 -10.62 4.88 -49.95
N ASN A 871 -10.43 5.02 -51.25
CA ASN A 871 -9.14 5.42 -51.82
C ASN A 871 -8.81 6.86 -51.46
N GLN A 872 -9.83 7.74 -51.48
CA GLN A 872 -9.69 9.12 -51.03
C GLN A 872 -9.23 9.20 -49.57
N LEU A 873 -9.77 8.35 -48.69
CA LEU A 873 -9.36 8.29 -47.28
C LEU A 873 -7.90 7.86 -47.10
N ILE A 874 -7.48 6.79 -47.79
CA ILE A 874 -6.11 6.28 -47.70
C ILE A 874 -5.11 7.34 -48.19
N VAL A 875 -5.40 7.99 -49.31
CA VAL A 875 -4.55 9.06 -49.86
C VAL A 875 -4.50 10.27 -48.91
N PHE A 876 -5.64 10.66 -48.32
CA PHE A 876 -5.70 11.81 -47.42
C PHE A 876 -4.91 11.59 -46.12
N PHE A 877 -5.01 10.39 -45.51
CA PHE A 877 -4.29 10.08 -44.27
C PHE A 877 -2.84 9.64 -44.49
N GLY A 878 -2.49 9.20 -45.71
CA GLY A 878 -1.11 8.87 -46.11
C GLY A 878 -0.31 10.05 -46.70
N GLY A 879 -0.96 11.14 -47.09
CA GLY A 879 -0.32 12.33 -47.68
C GLY A 879 0.39 13.24 -46.68
N ASN A 880 1.39 14.00 -47.15
CA ASN A 880 2.11 14.95 -46.31
C ASN A 880 1.24 16.17 -45.96
N ARG A 881 1.04 16.41 -44.67
CA ARG A 881 0.06 17.38 -44.11
C ARG A 881 0.40 18.83 -44.46
N ASP A 882 1.68 19.12 -44.72
CA ASP A 882 2.18 20.48 -44.98
C ASP A 882 1.92 20.96 -46.42
N LEU A 883 1.45 20.08 -47.32
CA LEU A 883 1.25 20.39 -48.74
C LEU A 883 -0.21 20.76 -49.12
N ASP A 884 -1.21 20.52 -48.25
CA ASP A 884 -2.61 20.90 -48.49
C ASP A 884 -3.03 22.07 -47.59
N PRO A 885 -3.13 23.32 -48.10
CA PRO A 885 -3.53 24.49 -47.32
C PRO A 885 -4.97 24.41 -46.77
N ASP A 886 -5.82 23.53 -47.29
CA ASP A 886 -7.18 23.28 -46.80
C ASP A 886 -7.29 22.02 -45.92
N TRP A 887 -6.17 21.38 -45.57
CA TRP A 887 -6.14 20.14 -44.78
C TRP A 887 -6.97 20.25 -43.49
N THR A 888 -6.80 21.35 -42.74
CA THR A 888 -7.52 21.60 -41.48
C THR A 888 -9.04 21.72 -41.68
N LYS A 889 -9.50 22.25 -42.82
CA LYS A 889 -10.93 22.37 -43.15
C LYS A 889 -11.53 21.02 -43.57
N LYS A 890 -10.77 20.18 -44.26
CA LYS A 890 -11.21 18.85 -44.72
C LYS A 890 -11.08 17.77 -43.63
N LYS A 891 -10.17 17.95 -42.68
CA LYS A 891 -9.81 16.97 -41.63
C LYS A 891 -11.03 16.40 -40.91
N ASN A 892 -11.94 17.25 -40.42
CA ASN A 892 -13.08 16.80 -39.63
C ASN A 892 -14.04 15.92 -40.46
N LYS A 893 -14.25 16.25 -41.74
CA LYS A 893 -15.06 15.44 -42.66
C LYS A 893 -14.36 14.12 -43.00
N MET A 894 -13.04 14.13 -43.19
CA MET A 894 -12.28 12.91 -43.48
C MET A 894 -12.17 11.98 -42.26
N GLU A 895 -12.02 12.51 -41.04
CA GLU A 895 -12.08 11.73 -39.80
C GLU A 895 -13.45 11.08 -39.57
N TYR A 896 -14.53 11.80 -39.88
CA TYR A 896 -15.88 11.25 -39.88
C TYR A 896 -16.02 10.06 -40.82
N LEU A 897 -15.65 10.23 -42.10
CA LEU A 897 -15.76 9.19 -43.12
C LEU A 897 -14.85 7.99 -42.82
N LYS A 898 -13.65 8.23 -42.27
CA LYS A 898 -12.77 7.18 -41.74
C LYS A 898 -13.45 6.39 -40.63
N THR A 899 -14.07 7.07 -39.67
CA THR A 899 -14.76 6.44 -38.56
C THR A 899 -15.97 5.62 -39.02
N ALA A 900 -16.78 6.16 -39.93
CA ALA A 900 -17.91 5.45 -40.54
C ALA A 900 -17.45 4.18 -41.28
N THR A 901 -16.34 4.26 -42.02
CA THR A 901 -15.71 3.11 -42.70
C THR A 901 -15.27 2.05 -41.69
N LEU A 902 -14.63 2.45 -40.60
CA LEU A 902 -14.19 1.52 -39.55
C LEU A 902 -15.37 0.80 -38.88
N VAL A 903 -16.46 1.51 -38.56
CA VAL A 903 -17.66 0.88 -37.99
C VAL A 903 -18.29 -0.09 -38.97
N ALA A 904 -18.38 0.27 -40.26
CA ALA A 904 -18.93 -0.61 -41.28
C ALA A 904 -18.10 -1.88 -41.43
N LEU A 905 -16.77 -1.78 -41.50
CA LEU A 905 -15.85 -2.92 -41.55
C LEU A 905 -15.96 -3.79 -40.30
N PHE A 906 -16.00 -3.17 -39.11
CA PHE A 906 -16.19 -3.85 -37.83
C PHE A 906 -17.51 -4.63 -37.81
N ALA A 907 -18.61 -4.01 -38.21
CA ALA A 907 -19.94 -4.62 -38.28
C ALA A 907 -19.96 -5.82 -39.23
N LYS A 908 -19.46 -5.62 -40.45
CA LYS A 908 -19.37 -6.64 -41.50
C LYS A 908 -18.56 -7.84 -41.00
N GLY A 909 -17.37 -7.59 -40.46
CA GLY A 909 -16.47 -8.64 -39.97
C GLY A 909 -17.05 -9.39 -38.76
N THR A 910 -17.72 -8.70 -37.84
CA THR A 910 -18.33 -9.32 -36.66
C THR A 910 -19.49 -10.23 -37.05
N VAL A 911 -20.32 -9.82 -38.02
CA VAL A 911 -21.39 -10.69 -38.57
C VAL A 911 -20.80 -11.92 -39.24
N ILE A 912 -19.78 -11.75 -40.09
CA ILE A 912 -19.10 -12.87 -40.77
C ILE A 912 -18.53 -13.85 -39.73
N LEU A 913 -17.79 -13.35 -38.72
CA LEU A 913 -17.25 -14.18 -37.63
C LEU A 913 -18.36 -14.91 -36.86
N SER A 914 -19.47 -14.23 -36.56
CA SER A 914 -20.64 -14.83 -35.88
C SER A 914 -21.28 -15.95 -36.70
N MET A 915 -21.37 -15.81 -38.03
CA MET A 915 -21.93 -16.82 -38.92
C MET A 915 -21.00 -18.02 -39.12
N ILE A 916 -19.70 -17.79 -39.28
CA ILE A 916 -18.71 -18.87 -39.39
C ILE A 916 -18.75 -19.76 -38.12
N ARG A 917 -18.98 -19.18 -36.93
CA ARG A 917 -19.14 -19.92 -35.66
C ARG A 917 -20.32 -20.90 -35.66
N LYS A 918 -21.45 -20.54 -36.29
CA LYS A 918 -22.62 -21.44 -36.36
C LYS A 918 -22.34 -22.73 -37.13
N ASN A 919 -21.27 -22.76 -37.93
CA ASN A 919 -20.84 -23.92 -38.71
C ASN A 919 -19.73 -24.77 -38.02
N LEU A 920 -19.36 -24.49 -36.77
CA LEU A 920 -18.28 -25.18 -36.05
C LEU A 920 -18.77 -26.35 -35.17
N ASP A 921 -17.89 -27.34 -35.02
CA ASP A 921 -18.11 -28.59 -34.27
C ASP A 921 -18.38 -28.35 -32.76
N GLN A 922 -19.24 -29.17 -32.17
CA GLN A 922 -19.86 -28.99 -30.84
C GLN A 922 -18.82 -28.97 -29.69
N LYS A 923 -17.62 -29.54 -29.91
CA LYS A 923 -16.49 -29.53 -28.95
C LYS A 923 -15.82 -28.16 -28.75
N LEU A 924 -15.94 -27.26 -29.72
CA LEU A 924 -15.45 -25.87 -29.61
C LEU A 924 -16.51 -24.94 -29.01
N ALA A 925 -17.79 -25.33 -29.06
CA ALA A 925 -18.91 -24.54 -28.55
C ALA A 925 -18.75 -24.14 -27.07
N ASP A 926 -18.21 -25.00 -26.21
CA ASP A 926 -17.99 -24.69 -24.78
C ASP A 926 -16.99 -23.55 -24.54
N VAL A 927 -16.01 -23.34 -25.44
CA VAL A 927 -15.12 -22.15 -25.41
C VAL A 927 -15.90 -20.90 -25.80
N PHE A 928 -16.83 -21.05 -26.74
CA PHE A 928 -17.64 -19.98 -27.34
C PHE A 928 -18.95 -19.67 -26.57
N VAL A 929 -19.34 -20.44 -25.55
CA VAL A 929 -20.46 -20.11 -24.65
C VAL A 929 -20.07 -18.98 -23.68
N ALA A 930 -18.80 -18.88 -23.28
CA ALA A 930 -18.28 -17.77 -22.47
C ALA A 930 -18.25 -16.42 -23.23
N TYR A 931 -18.44 -16.45 -24.54
CA TYR A 931 -18.21 -15.35 -25.48
C TYR A 931 -19.39 -14.42 -25.75
N GLY A 932 -20.62 -14.80 -25.39
CA GLY A 932 -21.79 -13.92 -25.51
C GLY A 932 -21.61 -12.57 -24.78
N ALA A 933 -20.60 -12.49 -23.91
CA ALA A 933 -20.22 -11.30 -23.17
C ALA A 933 -19.28 -10.31 -23.88
N LEU A 934 -18.68 -10.65 -25.03
CA LEU A 934 -17.85 -9.71 -25.81
C LEU A 934 -18.68 -8.80 -26.73
N GLU A 935 -20.00 -8.83 -26.59
CA GLU A 935 -20.91 -7.99 -27.37
C GLU A 935 -20.68 -6.50 -27.06
N PHE A 936 -20.54 -5.78 -28.17
CA PHE A 936 -20.51 -4.34 -28.37
C PHE A 936 -19.44 -3.52 -27.58
N PRO A 937 -18.47 -2.87 -28.27
CA PRO A 937 -17.55 -1.92 -27.64
C PRO A 937 -18.32 -0.79 -26.93
N LYS A 938 -17.97 -0.46 -25.68
CA LYS A 938 -18.57 0.66 -24.91
C LYS A 938 -18.42 2.02 -25.62
N VAL A 939 -17.38 2.15 -26.44
CA VAL A 939 -17.17 3.28 -27.34
C VAL A 939 -18.39 3.56 -28.26
N LEU A 940 -19.11 2.51 -28.68
CA LEU A 940 -20.34 2.65 -29.48
C LEU A 940 -21.60 2.85 -28.61
N HIS A 941 -21.52 2.62 -27.29
CA HIS A 941 -22.61 2.94 -26.35
C HIS A 941 -22.76 4.46 -26.17
N ASP A 942 -21.65 5.19 -26.01
CA ASP A 942 -21.61 6.63 -25.70
C ASP A 942 -21.92 7.52 -26.92
N ALA A 943 -21.65 7.05 -28.14
CA ALA A 943 -21.85 7.82 -29.37
C ALA A 943 -23.33 8.09 -29.75
N SER A 944 -24.28 7.39 -29.11
CA SER A 944 -25.72 7.63 -29.33
C SER A 944 -26.28 8.88 -28.61
N GLY A 945 -25.44 9.60 -27.85
CA GLY A 945 -25.87 10.70 -26.97
C GLY A 945 -25.66 12.13 -27.46
N MET A 946 -25.02 12.38 -28.61
CA MET A 946 -24.51 13.73 -28.89
C MET A 946 -25.19 14.40 -30.09
N TYR A 947 -26.24 15.17 -29.79
CA TYR A 947 -26.62 16.41 -30.51
C TYR A 947 -27.62 17.25 -29.70
N PHE A 948 -28.36 16.61 -28.80
CA PHE A 948 -29.05 17.27 -27.70
C PHE A 948 -28.37 16.78 -26.43
N GLY A 949 -27.52 17.63 -25.83
CA GLY A 949 -26.94 17.30 -24.53
C GLY A 949 -28.04 16.99 -23.52
N ASP A 950 -27.73 16.17 -22.53
CA ASP A 950 -28.52 16.04 -21.29
C ASP A 950 -28.49 17.35 -20.47
N SER A 951 -28.54 18.52 -21.13
CA SER A 951 -29.04 19.73 -20.51
C SER A 951 -30.55 19.61 -20.50
N THR A 952 -31.08 19.13 -19.38
CA THR A 952 -32.40 19.52 -18.90
C THR A 952 -32.65 20.97 -19.28
N PHE A 953 -33.76 21.26 -19.96
CA PHE A 953 -34.30 22.61 -20.03
C PHE A 953 -34.46 23.11 -18.59
N SER A 954 -33.52 23.92 -18.10
CA SER A 954 -33.73 24.69 -16.88
C SER A 954 -34.57 25.90 -17.26
N THR A 955 -35.89 25.75 -17.13
CA THR A 955 -36.73 26.92 -16.88
C THR A 955 -36.61 27.21 -15.40
N ASP A 956 -35.92 28.32 -15.09
CA ASP A 956 -35.99 28.96 -13.79
C ASP A 956 -37.45 29.27 -13.45
N GLU A 957 -38.04 28.54 -12.50
CA GLU A 957 -39.08 29.09 -11.63
C GLU A 957 -38.91 28.55 -10.20
N SER A 958 -38.69 29.50 -9.29
CA SER A 958 -38.75 29.35 -7.84
C SER A 958 -40.19 29.05 -7.38
N SER A 959 -40.40 28.01 -6.55
CA SER A 959 -41.13 28.09 -5.27
C SER A 959 -41.50 26.70 -4.67
N SER A 960 -41.36 26.64 -3.33
CA SER A 960 -42.13 25.87 -2.34
C SER A 960 -42.38 24.35 -2.47
N SER A 961 -41.71 23.63 -1.56
CA SER A 961 -42.23 22.62 -0.60
C SER A 961 -43.18 21.48 -1.02
N ASN A 962 -42.80 20.30 -0.50
CA ASN A 962 -43.60 19.12 -0.07
C ASN A 962 -43.90 17.99 -1.06
N GLY A 963 -43.31 16.82 -0.76
CA GLY A 963 -44.07 15.60 -0.48
C GLY A 963 -44.41 14.66 -1.64
N SER A 964 -44.30 13.35 -1.32
CA SER A 964 -44.86 12.18 -2.02
C SER A 964 -44.30 11.77 -3.37
N SER A 965 -43.42 10.76 -3.32
CA SER A 965 -43.22 9.77 -4.37
C SER A 965 -44.42 8.81 -4.42
N GLU A 966 -45.22 8.88 -5.48
CA GLU A 966 -46.03 7.77 -6.05
C GLU A 966 -46.92 8.31 -7.17
N LYS A 967 -47.05 7.53 -8.26
CA LYS A 967 -47.93 7.67 -9.44
C LYS A 967 -47.44 8.55 -10.59
N GLU A 968 -46.89 7.88 -11.61
CA GLU A 968 -47.14 8.20 -13.03
C GLU A 968 -46.78 6.98 -13.90
N GLU A 969 -47.42 5.85 -13.60
CA GLU A 969 -47.63 4.72 -14.53
C GLU A 969 -49.15 4.58 -14.65
N ASN A 970 -49.80 5.41 -15.48
CA ASN A 970 -51.16 5.19 -15.98
C ASN A 970 -51.54 6.32 -16.92
N GLU A 971 -51.00 6.31 -18.13
CA GLU A 971 -51.64 6.90 -19.33
C GLU A 971 -50.89 6.45 -20.59
N MET A 972 -50.87 5.14 -20.82
CA MET A 972 -50.47 4.56 -22.11
C MET A 972 -51.10 3.16 -22.26
N SER A 973 -52.42 3.10 -22.08
CA SER A 973 -53.20 1.85 -22.22
C SER A 973 -54.42 1.99 -23.13
N SER A 974 -54.39 2.93 -24.09
CA SER A 974 -55.55 3.16 -24.97
C SER A 974 -55.26 3.33 -26.46
N VAL A 975 -54.10 2.89 -26.97
CA VAL A 975 -53.86 2.84 -28.44
C VAL A 975 -53.35 1.47 -28.94
N GLU A 976 -53.09 0.49 -28.06
CA GLU A 976 -52.68 -0.88 -28.45
C GLU A 976 -53.84 -1.91 -28.39
N ALA A 977 -55.08 -1.48 -28.66
CA ALA A 977 -56.26 -2.35 -28.62
C ALA A 977 -56.95 -2.55 -29.98
N GLN A 978 -56.27 -2.31 -31.10
CA GLN A 978 -56.78 -2.60 -32.45
C GLN A 978 -55.68 -3.18 -33.36
N THR A 979 -55.07 -4.29 -32.95
CA THR A 979 -54.32 -5.18 -33.88
C THR A 979 -54.19 -6.61 -33.33
N GLN A 980 -55.24 -7.11 -32.67
CA GLN A 980 -55.32 -8.52 -32.25
C GLN A 980 -56.68 -9.15 -32.59
N GLU A 981 -57.05 -9.12 -33.88
CA GLU A 981 -58.07 -10.00 -34.44
C GLU A 981 -57.66 -10.33 -35.87
N ALA A 982 -56.78 -11.33 -36.05
CA ALA A 982 -56.63 -12.12 -37.29
C ALA A 982 -55.43 -13.09 -37.20
N THR A 983 -55.31 -13.92 -36.16
CA THR A 983 -54.42 -15.09 -36.19
C THR A 983 -54.91 -16.20 -35.26
N SER A 984 -56.11 -16.72 -35.52
CA SER A 984 -56.57 -17.98 -34.91
C SER A 984 -57.41 -18.83 -35.86
N GLU A 985 -57.03 -18.92 -37.13
CA GLU A 985 -57.52 -19.96 -38.04
C GLU A 985 -56.41 -20.37 -39.00
N LYS A 986 -55.72 -21.47 -38.67
CA LYS A 986 -55.11 -22.48 -39.57
C LYS A 986 -54.13 -23.36 -38.79
N LYS A 987 -54.70 -24.26 -37.98
CA LYS A 987 -54.10 -25.58 -37.73
C LYS A 987 -54.96 -26.58 -38.49
N ASN A 988 -54.51 -26.95 -39.70
CA ASN A 988 -54.76 -28.23 -40.38
C ASN A 988 -54.45 -28.06 -41.88
N SER A 989 -53.20 -28.32 -42.26
CA SER A 989 -52.87 -29.01 -43.51
C SER A 989 -51.41 -29.45 -43.42
N GLU A 990 -51.24 -30.75 -43.25
CA GLU A 990 -49.98 -31.46 -43.48
C GLU A 990 -49.51 -31.27 -44.92
N ASN A 991 -48.19 -31.31 -45.11
CA ASN A 991 -47.45 -31.39 -46.38
C ASN A 991 -47.42 -30.13 -47.27
N ALA A 992 -46.59 -29.17 -46.87
CA ALA A 992 -45.78 -28.41 -47.81
C ALA A 992 -44.39 -28.21 -47.19
N GLU A 993 -43.34 -28.62 -47.89
CA GLU A 993 -41.95 -28.37 -47.49
C GLU A 993 -41.76 -26.87 -47.25
N GLU A 994 -41.40 -26.49 -46.01
CA GLU A 994 -40.89 -25.15 -45.73
C GLU A 994 -39.64 -24.91 -46.60
N PRO A 995 -39.54 -23.75 -47.29
CA PRO A 995 -38.31 -23.44 -48.01
C PRO A 995 -37.18 -23.37 -46.99
N LYS A 996 -36.16 -24.22 -47.17
CA LYS A 996 -34.91 -24.14 -46.40
C LYS A 996 -34.44 -22.68 -46.39
N PRO A 997 -34.08 -22.11 -45.23
CA PRO A 997 -33.56 -20.75 -45.19
C PRO A 997 -32.33 -20.69 -46.11
N ASP A 998 -32.37 -19.80 -47.09
CA ASP A 998 -31.24 -19.56 -47.98
C ASP A 998 -30.02 -19.29 -47.11
N ASN A 999 -29.03 -20.19 -47.21
CA ASN A 999 -27.85 -20.18 -46.38
C ASN A 999 -26.89 -19.11 -46.91
N TRP A 1000 -27.32 -17.84 -46.92
CA TRP A 1000 -26.62 -16.69 -47.54
C TRP A 1000 -25.22 -16.44 -46.98
N TYR A 1001 -24.91 -17.08 -45.86
CA TYR A 1001 -23.62 -17.02 -45.17
C TYR A 1001 -22.74 -18.28 -45.39
N ALA A 1002 -23.20 -19.29 -46.14
CA ALA A 1002 -22.45 -20.53 -46.36
C ALA A 1002 -21.14 -20.34 -47.14
N SER A 1003 -21.01 -19.24 -47.90
CA SER A 1003 -19.80 -18.90 -48.65
C SER A 1003 -18.73 -18.19 -47.82
N PHE A 1004 -19.05 -17.74 -46.60
CA PHE A 1004 -18.11 -16.98 -45.78
C PHE A 1004 -16.97 -17.85 -45.25
N LYS A 1005 -15.75 -17.34 -45.39
CA LYS A 1005 -14.51 -17.98 -44.98
C LYS A 1005 -13.71 -17.05 -44.09
N ILE A 1006 -12.76 -17.62 -43.34
CA ILE A 1006 -11.87 -16.84 -42.48
C ILE A 1006 -11.01 -15.83 -43.26
N CYS A 1007 -10.68 -16.12 -44.52
CA CYS A 1007 -9.96 -15.19 -45.40
C CYS A 1007 -10.74 -13.89 -45.67
N ASP A 1008 -12.08 -13.92 -45.60
CA ASP A 1008 -12.91 -12.72 -45.75
C ASP A 1008 -12.75 -11.79 -44.53
N VAL A 1009 -12.55 -12.38 -43.35
CA VAL A 1009 -12.28 -11.64 -42.10
C VAL A 1009 -10.85 -11.07 -42.12
N GLU A 1010 -9.87 -11.82 -42.65
CA GLU A 1010 -8.50 -11.35 -42.83
C GLU A 1010 -8.43 -10.15 -43.78
N ALA A 1011 -9.18 -10.18 -44.88
CA ALA A 1011 -9.28 -9.06 -45.82
C ALA A 1011 -9.86 -7.79 -45.16
N ILE A 1012 -10.90 -7.95 -44.33
CA ILE A 1012 -11.49 -6.86 -43.55
C ILE A 1012 -10.46 -6.30 -42.55
N LEU A 1013 -9.74 -7.17 -41.84
CA LEU A 1013 -8.70 -6.74 -40.89
C LEU A 1013 -7.60 -5.95 -41.60
N LEU A 1014 -7.12 -6.42 -42.77
CA LEU A 1014 -6.14 -5.70 -43.59
C LEU A 1014 -6.63 -4.30 -43.97
N GLU A 1015 -7.89 -4.19 -44.37
CA GLU A 1015 -8.50 -2.91 -44.76
C GLU A 1015 -8.60 -1.95 -43.56
N MET A 1016 -8.97 -2.45 -42.38
CA MET A 1016 -8.97 -1.63 -41.15
C MET A 1016 -7.56 -1.17 -40.77
N LEU A 1017 -6.55 -2.04 -40.93
CA LEU A 1017 -5.14 -1.74 -40.62
C LEU A 1017 -4.49 -0.73 -41.57
N GLN A 1018 -5.09 -0.47 -42.75
CA GLN A 1018 -4.66 0.64 -43.62
C GLN A 1018 -5.10 2.00 -43.09
N LEU A 1019 -6.10 2.05 -42.20
CA LEU A 1019 -6.68 3.28 -41.67
C LEU A 1019 -6.25 3.56 -40.22
N VAL A 1020 -6.09 2.51 -39.39
CA VAL A 1020 -5.77 2.61 -37.96
C VAL A 1020 -4.84 1.49 -37.49
N ASP A 1021 -4.12 1.72 -36.40
CA ASP A 1021 -3.27 0.71 -35.78
C ASP A 1021 -4.06 -0.38 -35.04
N MET A 1022 -3.38 -1.49 -34.73
CA MET A 1022 -3.92 -2.65 -33.98
C MET A 1022 -4.51 -2.29 -32.62
N ASP A 1023 -4.03 -1.18 -32.04
CA ASP A 1023 -4.37 -0.71 -30.68
C ASP A 1023 -5.56 0.26 -30.67
N HIS A 1024 -6.23 0.46 -31.80
CA HIS A 1024 -7.40 1.32 -31.89
C HIS A 1024 -8.59 0.71 -31.11
N PRO A 1025 -9.35 1.49 -30.31
CA PRO A 1025 -10.42 0.96 -29.43
C PRO A 1025 -11.51 0.14 -30.13
N LEU A 1026 -11.87 0.49 -31.37
CA LEU A 1026 -12.82 -0.31 -32.18
C LEU A 1026 -12.23 -1.63 -32.67
N LEU A 1027 -10.91 -1.69 -32.85
CA LEU A 1027 -10.22 -2.86 -33.40
C LEU A 1027 -9.91 -3.88 -32.31
N ILE A 1028 -9.64 -3.45 -31.07
CA ILE A 1028 -9.30 -4.35 -29.95
C ILE A 1028 -10.35 -5.47 -29.76
N PRO A 1029 -11.67 -5.21 -29.66
CA PRO A 1029 -12.67 -6.27 -29.56
C PRO A 1029 -12.75 -7.17 -30.79
N PHE A 1030 -12.56 -6.62 -31.99
CA PHE A 1030 -12.58 -7.38 -33.24
C PHE A 1030 -11.36 -8.32 -33.35
N CYS A 1031 -10.17 -7.78 -33.11
CA CYS A 1031 -8.92 -8.52 -33.02
C CYS A 1031 -8.98 -9.60 -31.93
N CYS A 1032 -9.59 -9.33 -30.78
CA CYS A 1032 -9.75 -10.32 -29.72
C CYS A 1032 -10.61 -11.49 -30.19
N ASN A 1033 -11.75 -11.19 -30.84
CA ASN A 1033 -12.62 -12.19 -31.44
C ASN A 1033 -11.90 -13.04 -32.52
N TYR A 1034 -11.11 -12.40 -33.38
CA TYR A 1034 -10.34 -13.04 -34.43
C TYR A 1034 -9.18 -13.88 -33.89
N ALA A 1035 -8.43 -13.37 -32.90
CA ALA A 1035 -7.29 -14.04 -32.27
C ALA A 1035 -7.70 -15.39 -31.69
N ILE A 1036 -8.77 -15.40 -30.91
CA ILE A 1036 -9.28 -16.63 -30.30
C ILE A 1036 -9.80 -17.61 -31.37
N TYR A 1037 -10.51 -17.13 -32.40
CA TYR A 1037 -10.97 -18.01 -33.49
C TYR A 1037 -9.80 -18.69 -34.21
N THR A 1038 -8.70 -17.96 -34.41
CA THR A 1038 -7.51 -18.46 -35.09
C THR A 1038 -6.52 -19.19 -34.17
N GLY A 1039 -6.86 -19.35 -32.88
CA GLY A 1039 -6.02 -20.07 -31.89
C GLY A 1039 -4.85 -19.27 -31.31
N ARG A 1040 -4.83 -17.94 -31.51
CA ARG A 1040 -3.82 -17.00 -30.96
C ARG A 1040 -4.25 -16.51 -29.57
N TYR A 1041 -4.21 -17.43 -28.62
CA TYR A 1041 -4.81 -17.22 -27.30
C TYR A 1041 -4.01 -16.25 -26.41
N PHE A 1042 -2.68 -16.14 -26.58
CA PHE A 1042 -1.88 -15.22 -25.76
C PHE A 1042 -2.14 -13.77 -26.16
N TRP A 1043 -2.23 -13.51 -27.47
CA TRP A 1043 -2.65 -12.23 -28.00
C TRP A 1043 -4.08 -11.87 -27.56
N ALA A 1044 -4.99 -12.85 -27.55
CA ALA A 1044 -6.35 -12.63 -27.04
C ALA A 1044 -6.38 -12.21 -25.57
N VAL A 1045 -5.58 -12.83 -24.70
CA VAL A 1045 -5.46 -12.45 -23.29
C VAL A 1045 -4.90 -11.03 -23.15
N ALA A 1046 -3.87 -10.66 -23.91
CA ALA A 1046 -3.32 -9.31 -23.92
C ALA A 1046 -4.35 -8.25 -24.38
N LEU A 1047 -5.19 -8.57 -25.37
CA LEU A 1047 -6.28 -7.69 -25.81
C LEU A 1047 -7.40 -7.57 -24.76
N LEU A 1048 -7.74 -8.66 -24.05
CA LEU A 1048 -8.68 -8.63 -22.93
C LEU A 1048 -8.17 -7.75 -21.79
N GLU A 1049 -6.86 -7.73 -21.53
CA GLU A 1049 -6.26 -6.81 -20.56
C GLU A 1049 -6.41 -5.35 -20.97
N LYS A 1050 -6.22 -5.03 -22.26
CA LYS A 1050 -6.48 -3.67 -22.77
C LYS A 1050 -7.95 -3.27 -22.58
N LEU A 1051 -8.90 -4.18 -22.85
CA LEU A 1051 -10.32 -3.92 -22.60
C LEU A 1051 -10.65 -3.75 -21.11
N LEU A 1052 -10.01 -4.52 -20.24
CA LEU A 1052 -10.17 -4.40 -18.79
C LEU A 1052 -9.56 -3.10 -18.23
N LYS A 1053 -8.53 -2.54 -18.88
CA LYS A 1053 -8.03 -1.19 -18.54
C LYS A 1053 -9.05 -0.11 -18.86
N GLU A 1054 -9.80 -0.26 -19.95
CA GLU A 1054 -10.87 0.68 -20.33
C GLU A 1054 -12.14 0.51 -19.45
N ASP A 1055 -12.51 -0.73 -19.10
CA ASP A 1055 -13.66 -1.01 -18.23
C ASP A 1055 -13.35 -2.05 -17.13
N PRO A 1056 -12.67 -1.63 -16.05
CA PRO A 1056 -12.21 -2.54 -15.01
C PRO A 1056 -13.34 -3.19 -14.20
N LYS A 1057 -14.57 -2.64 -14.23
CA LYS A 1057 -15.72 -3.16 -13.48
C LYS A 1057 -16.46 -4.29 -14.20
N ARG A 1058 -16.18 -4.54 -15.48
CA ARG A 1058 -16.92 -5.53 -16.29
C ARG A 1058 -16.58 -6.96 -15.86
N LYS A 1059 -17.44 -7.54 -15.01
CA LYS A 1059 -17.27 -8.89 -14.43
C LYS A 1059 -17.14 -9.98 -15.50
N GLU A 1060 -17.84 -9.85 -16.62
CA GLU A 1060 -17.76 -10.86 -17.68
C GLU A 1060 -16.36 -10.93 -18.32
N LEU A 1061 -15.73 -9.78 -18.60
CA LEU A 1061 -14.37 -9.74 -19.18
C LEU A 1061 -13.34 -10.37 -18.21
N LYS A 1062 -13.51 -10.16 -16.91
CA LYS A 1062 -12.68 -10.80 -15.87
C LYS A 1062 -12.85 -12.32 -15.87
N ALA A 1063 -14.09 -12.80 -15.86
CA ALA A 1063 -14.39 -14.23 -15.91
C ALA A 1063 -13.85 -14.87 -17.20
N LEU A 1064 -13.97 -14.16 -18.33
CA LEU A 1064 -13.47 -14.59 -19.62
C LEU A 1064 -11.94 -14.71 -19.62
N LYS A 1065 -11.22 -13.69 -19.13
CA LYS A 1065 -9.76 -13.72 -18.98
C LYS A 1065 -9.32 -14.93 -18.14
N VAL A 1066 -9.96 -15.15 -16.98
CA VAL A 1066 -9.63 -16.29 -16.10
C VAL A 1066 -9.87 -17.63 -16.80
N SER A 1067 -11.01 -17.79 -17.47
CA SER A 1067 -11.35 -19.01 -18.21
C SER A 1067 -10.33 -19.30 -19.32
N PHE A 1068 -9.92 -18.27 -20.08
CA PHE A 1068 -8.91 -18.42 -21.13
C PHE A 1068 -7.52 -18.75 -20.57
N SER A 1069 -7.07 -18.05 -19.54
CA SER A 1069 -5.79 -18.34 -18.88
C SER A 1069 -5.76 -19.78 -18.32
N GLN A 1070 -6.85 -20.25 -17.73
CA GLN A 1070 -6.98 -21.64 -17.26
C GLN A 1070 -6.97 -22.65 -18.41
N LYS A 1071 -7.63 -22.34 -19.53
CA LYS A 1071 -7.66 -23.21 -20.71
C LYS A 1071 -6.29 -23.33 -21.37
N LEU A 1072 -5.56 -22.22 -21.49
CA LEU A 1072 -4.16 -22.17 -21.93
C LEU A 1072 -3.25 -23.07 -21.08
N LEU A 1073 -3.38 -23.01 -19.75
CA LEU A 1073 -2.64 -23.88 -18.83
C LEU A 1073 -3.03 -25.37 -18.98
N SER A 1074 -4.29 -25.66 -19.31
CA SER A 1074 -4.75 -27.03 -19.52
C SER A 1074 -4.35 -27.63 -20.87
N LEU A 1075 -4.26 -26.81 -21.92
CA LEU A 1075 -3.88 -27.24 -23.27
C LEU A 1075 -2.38 -27.55 -23.38
N LYS A 1076 -1.51 -26.89 -22.58
CA LYS A 1076 -0.08 -27.25 -22.47
C LYS A 1076 0.20 -28.52 -21.65
N ARG A 1077 -0.78 -29.05 -20.91
CA ARG A 1077 -0.63 -30.36 -20.20
C ARG A 1077 -0.84 -31.57 -21.11
N LYS A 1078 -1.34 -31.36 -22.32
CA LYS A 1078 -1.50 -32.36 -23.38
C LYS A 1078 -0.51 -32.07 -24.48
#